data_AF-A0A975E1M0-F1
#
_entry.id   AF-A0A975E1M0-F1
#
_cell.length_a   1.000
_cell.length_b   1.000
_cell.length_c   1.000
_cell.angle_alpha   90.00
_cell.angle_beta   90.00
_cell.angle_gamma   90.00
#
_symmetry.space_group_name_H-M   'P 1'
#
loop_
_entity.id
_entity.type
_entity.pdbx_description
1 polymer ?
#
loop_
_entity_poly.entity_id
_entity_poly.type
_entity_poly.pdbx_seq_one_letter_code
_entity_poly.pdbx_strand_id
1 'polypeptide(L)'
;MLARRFASVLLVLLLAAPSLAQRVSDVRGTRHNLSTSGTGGTHAASGGTSEVCVFCHTPHGATQQDLGGASMRAPLWNRRVPDGATYTPYTSSSLDAQAILDGLSAQPGGSSKLCLSCHDGTLAIGNVNVLNGNANVSIPMTGTGPGGVMPAGEGVTSGFTRFLGTDLRNDHPISVTYSSALAARDGELRPVDAAQRWPAGSGSVIGVRSPGVKPLLPLEPTGNNGAGQVQCATCHDPHVRELDPAKGNQKFLRTQRFQEATPTGAHNAAADIICLSCHDKNSGLGVWAFSAHARPDVANETYRDAAAALREFPAGTPVWKASCLNCHDTHTVQGARRLTREGTDAPLPPGNPLAAKQGGNPALEKTCYQCHTSSASAVLNTVTQVPNIESEFNLAVRMPITTAEQGGSTQEVHDIGGNFSDGSLDCSGPTNRCGADMLESRNLLAQRHAECTDCHNPHRVVKFRSFTGGAAGISGTPDAAGTHRHDETTGYTHTNIASGVLRGGFGVEPSYASTSFQSLPSGYTVKRGDPGASVDTSVSASYVTREYQICLKCHSDYGYTDNNVYPLGTRPALGRSGGTPPGSNNLTVYTNQAKEFQAPVTHRGEGTKANSGAGSNYATNNHRSWHPVMDATGRNGANAAAFRAPWGNAIGTQTMYCSDCHGSNTADNSVVPPGGEDGTPWGPHGSNNNFLLKGVWNSTVGADSRGDNGPNANGLCFKCHNPNTYANRNGSGTTGFFNGDRGNLHAYHTDKIERIRCNWCHVAVPHGWKNKALLVNLNDVGPEAGRAGNEEWRENASAQAFNQEPYYLNAKLKVRNFATSGNWVDTNCGSNNSATTFGTNGNSTANGRDWMRDVCSNPP
;
A
#
# COMPACT_ATOMS: atom_id res chain seq x y z
N MET A 1 27.15 -51.77 48.85
CA MET A 1 26.94 -51.87 47.39
C MET A 1 25.93 -50.86 46.81
N LEU A 2 25.14 -50.13 47.60
CA LEU A 2 24.17 -49.14 47.07
C LEU A 2 24.77 -47.76 46.71
N ALA A 3 25.87 -47.32 47.33
CA ALA A 3 26.43 -45.98 47.10
C ALA A 3 27.20 -45.82 45.77
N ARG A 4 27.66 -46.91 45.16
CA ARG A 4 28.41 -46.88 43.89
C ARG A 4 27.55 -46.87 42.63
N ARG A 5 26.24 -47.12 42.74
CA ARG A 5 25.30 -47.12 41.59
C ARG A 5 24.64 -45.76 41.35
N PHE A 6 24.58 -44.87 42.35
CA PHE A 6 24.01 -43.52 42.19
C PHE A 6 24.97 -42.53 41.51
N ALA A 7 26.29 -42.69 41.67
CA ALA A 7 27.27 -41.81 41.02
C ALA A 7 27.33 -42.00 39.50
N SER A 8 27.07 -43.22 39.00
CA SER A 8 27.11 -43.50 37.55
C SER A 8 25.86 -43.07 36.80
N VAL A 9 24.70 -43.00 37.47
CA VAL A 9 23.45 -42.50 36.84
C VAL A 9 23.43 -40.97 36.81
N LEU A 10 24.01 -40.29 37.82
CA LEU A 10 24.14 -38.83 37.81
C LEU A 10 25.16 -38.34 36.77
N LEU A 11 26.24 -39.09 36.51
CA LEU A 11 27.26 -38.72 35.53
C LEU A 11 26.81 -38.90 34.07
N VAL A 12 25.85 -39.79 33.79
CA VAL A 12 25.29 -39.99 32.45
C VAL A 12 24.16 -38.99 32.14
N LEU A 13 23.46 -38.47 33.16
CA LEU A 13 22.48 -37.37 32.99
C LEU A 13 23.11 -35.97 32.85
N LEU A 14 24.41 -35.81 33.14
CA LEU A 14 25.14 -34.54 33.00
C LEU A 14 25.86 -34.37 31.64
N LEU A 15 25.79 -35.35 30.73
CA LEU A 15 26.49 -35.34 29.43
C LEU A 15 25.58 -35.29 28.20
N ALA A 16 24.27 -35.12 28.39
CA ALA A 16 23.32 -34.85 27.31
C ALA A 16 22.76 -33.42 27.42
N ALA A 17 23.64 -32.43 27.61
CA ALA A 17 23.30 -31.09 27.14
C ALA A 17 23.28 -31.19 25.60
N PRO A 18 22.20 -30.78 24.90
CA PRO A 18 22.27 -30.62 23.46
C PRO A 18 23.46 -29.69 23.22
N SER A 19 24.47 -30.16 22.49
CA SER A 19 25.48 -29.28 21.92
C SER A 19 24.72 -28.33 21.00
N LEU A 20 24.33 -27.16 21.52
CA LEU A 20 23.80 -26.10 20.69
C LEU A 20 24.91 -25.80 19.68
N ALA A 21 24.72 -26.23 18.45
CA ALA A 21 25.63 -25.94 17.36
C ALA A 21 25.83 -24.42 17.34
N GLN A 22 27.07 -24.00 17.58
CA GLN A 22 27.43 -22.61 17.80
C GLN A 22 27.95 -22.01 16.50
N ARG A 23 27.76 -20.70 16.31
CA ARG A 23 28.59 -19.94 15.37
C ARG A 23 30.03 -19.97 15.82
N VAL A 24 30.91 -20.36 14.91
CA VAL A 24 32.34 -20.50 15.19
C VAL A 24 33.15 -19.57 14.30
N SER A 25 34.25 -19.06 14.85
CA SER A 25 35.29 -18.38 14.07
C SER A 25 36.17 -19.43 13.40
N ASP A 26 35.86 -19.77 12.15
CA ASP A 26 36.56 -20.79 11.36
C ASP A 26 36.48 -20.47 9.86
N VAL A 27 37.38 -19.60 9.38
CA VAL A 27 37.47 -19.20 7.96
C VAL A 27 37.66 -20.39 7.01
N ARG A 28 38.30 -21.48 7.48
CA ARG A 28 38.60 -22.68 6.69
C ARG A 28 37.33 -23.40 6.21
N GLY A 29 36.27 -23.34 7.01
CA GLY A 29 34.98 -23.96 6.69
C GLY A 29 34.01 -23.02 5.98
N THR A 30 34.47 -21.88 5.48
CA THR A 30 33.63 -20.89 4.79
C THR A 30 33.98 -20.82 3.30
N ARG A 31 33.11 -20.20 2.47
CA ARG A 31 33.44 -19.97 1.05
C ARG A 31 34.60 -18.98 0.83
N HIS A 32 35.08 -18.32 1.88
CA HIS A 32 36.30 -17.49 1.83
C HIS A 32 37.59 -18.31 2.07
N ASN A 33 37.50 -19.62 2.33
CA ASN A 33 38.65 -20.48 2.14
C ASN A 33 38.91 -20.66 0.64
N LEU A 34 39.76 -19.79 0.10
CA LEU A 34 40.15 -19.79 -1.32
C LEU A 34 41.37 -20.67 -1.60
N SER A 35 41.92 -21.35 -0.59
CA SER A 35 43.04 -22.28 -0.78
C SER A 35 42.62 -23.52 -1.58
N THR A 36 43.57 -24.40 -1.91
CA THR A 36 43.30 -25.69 -2.55
C THR A 36 42.40 -26.61 -1.72
N SER A 37 42.20 -26.32 -0.42
CA SER A 37 41.27 -27.03 0.47
C SER A 37 39.88 -26.40 0.56
N GLY A 38 39.63 -25.34 -0.21
CA GLY A 38 38.38 -24.59 -0.20
C GLY A 38 37.16 -25.44 -0.57
N THR A 39 36.05 -25.27 0.16
CA THR A 39 34.79 -25.96 -0.13
C THR A 39 33.87 -25.18 -1.07
N GLY A 40 34.24 -23.96 -1.44
CA GLY A 40 33.49 -23.11 -2.36
C GLY A 40 33.77 -23.46 -3.83
N GLY A 41 32.83 -23.14 -4.72
CA GLY A 41 33.02 -23.33 -6.16
C GLY A 41 34.20 -22.52 -6.75
N THR A 42 34.58 -21.42 -6.09
CA THR A 42 35.73 -20.59 -6.45
C THR A 42 36.84 -20.77 -5.41
N HIS A 43 37.97 -21.34 -5.81
CA HIS A 43 39.14 -21.60 -4.93
C HIS A 43 40.39 -21.86 -5.79
N ALA A 44 41.56 -22.01 -5.16
CA ALA A 44 42.80 -22.28 -5.87
C ALA A 44 42.74 -23.64 -6.57
N ALA A 45 43.10 -23.66 -7.85
CA ALA A 45 43.16 -24.88 -8.65
C ALA A 45 44.29 -25.81 -8.17
N SER A 46 44.32 -27.04 -8.69
CA SER A 46 45.47 -27.94 -8.51
C SER A 46 46.76 -27.25 -8.95
N GLY A 47 47.77 -27.22 -8.08
CA GLY A 47 49.01 -26.45 -8.28
C GLY A 47 48.99 -25.01 -7.74
N GLY A 48 47.87 -24.56 -7.17
CA GLY A 48 47.76 -23.33 -6.39
C GLY A 48 48.27 -23.47 -4.95
N THR A 49 47.88 -22.55 -4.06
CA THR A 49 48.34 -22.53 -2.66
C THR A 49 47.37 -23.20 -1.69
N SER A 50 47.90 -23.89 -0.68
CA SER A 50 47.14 -24.42 0.46
C SER A 50 46.98 -23.42 1.61
N GLU A 51 47.64 -22.25 1.55
CA GLU A 51 47.52 -21.23 2.57
C GLU A 51 46.17 -20.52 2.49
N VAL A 52 45.47 -20.42 3.63
CA VAL A 52 44.10 -19.89 3.69
C VAL A 52 44.09 -18.37 3.75
N CYS A 53 44.98 -17.77 4.54
CA CYS A 53 44.94 -16.34 4.82
C CYS A 53 45.55 -15.48 3.72
N VAL A 54 46.42 -16.03 2.86
CA VAL A 54 47.22 -15.26 1.88
C VAL A 54 46.38 -14.54 0.84
N PHE A 55 45.14 -14.96 0.59
CA PHE A 55 44.24 -14.24 -0.30
C PHE A 55 43.79 -12.89 0.25
N CYS A 56 43.87 -12.70 1.57
CA CYS A 56 43.39 -11.52 2.28
C CYS A 56 44.50 -10.81 3.05
N HIS A 57 45.36 -11.55 3.74
CA HIS A 57 46.33 -11.01 4.69
C HIS A 57 47.77 -11.33 4.33
N THR A 58 48.68 -10.38 4.57
CA THR A 58 50.14 -10.57 4.46
C THR A 58 50.89 -9.90 5.61
N PRO A 59 51.86 -10.56 6.24
CA PRO A 59 52.66 -9.95 7.31
C PRO A 59 53.49 -8.76 6.83
N HIS A 60 53.86 -8.70 5.54
CA HIS A 60 54.69 -7.64 4.94
C HIS A 60 54.20 -7.29 3.53
N GLY A 61 54.50 -6.08 3.05
CA GLY A 61 54.05 -5.63 1.72
C GLY A 61 52.53 -5.46 1.62
N ALA A 62 51.88 -5.27 2.77
CA ALA A 62 50.45 -5.01 2.85
C ALA A 62 50.10 -3.68 2.21
N THR A 63 48.96 -3.65 1.52
CA THR A 63 48.43 -2.41 0.96
C THR A 63 47.89 -1.54 2.10
N GLN A 64 48.49 -0.35 2.26
CA GLN A 64 48.13 0.65 3.28
C GLN A 64 47.29 1.81 2.73
N GLN A 65 47.28 1.97 1.40
CA GLN A 65 46.55 3.00 0.66
C GLN A 65 46.02 2.37 -0.63
N ASP A 66 44.85 2.81 -1.10
CA ASP A 66 44.46 2.48 -2.48
C ASP A 66 45.44 3.11 -3.48
N LEU A 67 45.37 2.72 -4.76
CA LEU A 67 46.28 3.26 -5.77
C LEU A 67 46.08 4.78 -6.02
N GLY A 68 45.03 5.39 -5.46
CA GLY A 68 44.78 6.84 -5.45
C GLY A 68 45.33 7.58 -4.23
N GLY A 69 46.01 6.87 -3.32
CA GLY A 69 46.65 7.43 -2.14
C GLY A 69 45.75 7.56 -0.90
N ALA A 70 44.49 7.14 -0.96
CA ALA A 70 43.61 7.19 0.20
C ALA A 70 43.95 6.05 1.18
N SER A 71 44.21 6.39 2.44
CA SER A 71 44.55 5.40 3.47
C SER A 71 43.44 4.37 3.64
N MET A 72 43.82 3.10 3.57
CA MET A 72 42.96 1.99 3.92
C MET A 72 43.19 1.65 5.38
N ARG A 73 42.18 1.88 6.22
CA ARG A 73 42.20 1.48 7.64
C ARG A 73 42.05 -0.05 7.75
N ALA A 74 43.04 -0.79 7.25
CA ALA A 74 43.02 -2.23 7.10
C ALA A 74 44.24 -2.87 7.77
N PRO A 75 44.07 -3.91 8.60
CA PRO A 75 45.20 -4.70 9.04
C PRO A 75 45.69 -5.58 7.88
N LEU A 76 46.87 -5.23 7.36
CA LEU A 76 47.73 -6.13 6.59
C LEU A 76 47.09 -6.75 5.33
N TRP A 77 46.48 -5.97 4.43
CA TRP A 77 45.78 -6.47 3.24
C TRP A 77 46.72 -6.92 2.10
N ASN A 78 46.58 -8.14 1.60
CA ASN A 78 47.47 -8.75 0.59
C ASN A 78 47.00 -8.59 -0.86
N ARG A 79 46.19 -7.57 -1.17
CA ARG A 79 45.72 -7.31 -2.53
C ARG A 79 45.83 -5.84 -2.87
N ARG A 80 46.08 -5.55 -4.15
CA ARG A 80 45.96 -4.19 -4.68
C ARG A 80 44.49 -3.76 -4.62
N VAL A 81 44.28 -2.48 -4.30
CA VAL A 81 42.96 -1.84 -4.36
C VAL A 81 43.06 -0.75 -5.43
N PRO A 82 42.41 -0.91 -6.59
CA PRO A 82 42.58 -0.03 -7.75
C PRO A 82 42.36 1.46 -7.44
N ASP A 83 43.01 2.32 -8.21
CA ASP A 83 42.78 3.77 -8.18
C ASP A 83 41.51 4.05 -8.98
N GLY A 84 40.73 5.05 -8.57
CA GLY A 84 39.70 5.59 -9.46
C GLY A 84 38.58 4.63 -9.88
N ALA A 85 38.31 3.56 -9.13
CA ALA A 85 37.00 2.90 -9.25
C ALA A 85 35.95 3.86 -8.68
N THR A 86 35.30 4.62 -9.57
CA THR A 86 34.16 5.46 -9.19
C THR A 86 32.97 4.54 -8.97
N TYR A 87 32.63 4.31 -7.71
CA TYR A 87 31.42 3.59 -7.36
C TYR A 87 30.21 4.50 -7.50
N THR A 88 29.09 3.94 -7.95
CA THR A 88 27.80 4.62 -7.92
C THR A 88 27.03 4.11 -6.69
N PRO A 89 26.99 4.87 -5.58
CA PRO A 89 26.33 4.41 -4.36
C PRO A 89 24.81 4.37 -4.52
N TYR A 90 24.17 3.63 -3.63
CA TYR A 90 22.72 3.62 -3.47
C TYR A 90 22.17 5.00 -3.14
N THR A 91 21.11 5.40 -3.85
CA THR A 91 20.35 6.62 -3.57
C THR A 91 18.85 6.32 -3.61
N SER A 92 18.10 7.03 -2.77
CA SER A 92 16.63 6.96 -2.75
C SER A 92 16.08 8.22 -2.11
N SER A 93 14.97 8.71 -2.64
CA SER A 93 14.05 9.65 -1.99
C SER A 93 13.71 9.32 -0.53
N SER A 94 13.68 8.02 -0.18
CA SER A 94 13.43 7.51 1.17
C SER A 94 14.70 7.29 2.00
N LEU A 95 15.90 7.54 1.45
CA LEU A 95 17.17 7.39 2.17
C LEU A 95 17.52 8.68 2.92
N ASP A 96 17.19 8.70 4.21
CA ASP A 96 17.35 9.92 4.99
C ASP A 96 18.81 10.32 5.28
N ALA A 97 19.75 9.40 5.08
CA ALA A 97 21.18 9.70 5.13
C ALA A 97 21.63 10.72 4.07
N GLN A 98 20.91 10.88 2.95
CA GLN A 98 21.27 11.83 1.89
C GLN A 98 21.01 13.29 2.27
N ALA A 99 20.11 13.53 3.23
CA ALA A 99 19.74 14.88 3.66
C ALA A 99 20.29 15.22 5.05
N ILE A 100 21.23 14.42 5.56
CA ILE A 100 22.04 14.76 6.74
C ILE A 100 23.45 15.07 6.28
N LEU A 101 24.00 16.17 6.80
CA LEU A 101 25.40 16.53 6.57
C LEU A 101 26.31 15.36 6.97
N ASP A 102 27.13 14.89 6.04
CA ASP A 102 28.03 13.74 6.18
C ASP A 102 27.32 12.38 6.44
N GLY A 103 26.02 12.30 6.15
CA GLY A 103 25.22 11.09 6.37
C GLY A 103 25.56 9.94 5.41
N LEU A 104 25.93 10.25 4.16
CA LEU A 104 26.35 9.29 3.15
C LEU A 104 27.63 9.76 2.45
N SER A 105 28.65 8.91 2.44
CA SER A 105 29.88 9.19 1.69
C SER A 105 29.69 8.97 0.19
N ALA A 106 30.31 9.82 -0.63
CA ALA A 106 30.24 9.71 -2.10
C ALA A 106 30.96 8.48 -2.65
N GLN A 107 31.90 7.90 -1.90
CA GLN A 107 32.64 6.69 -2.28
C GLN A 107 32.76 5.75 -1.06
N PRO A 108 32.74 4.42 -1.27
CA PRO A 108 32.98 3.44 -0.22
C PRO A 108 34.30 3.69 0.53
N GLY A 109 34.28 3.52 1.84
CA GLY A 109 35.46 3.60 2.72
C GLY A 109 35.72 2.30 3.50
N GLY A 110 36.75 2.33 4.36
CA GLY A 110 37.00 1.28 5.34
C GLY A 110 37.13 -0.13 4.77
N SER A 111 36.60 -1.11 5.51
CA SER A 111 36.59 -2.51 5.11
C SER A 111 35.83 -2.79 3.81
N SER A 112 34.86 -1.95 3.43
CA SER A 112 34.09 -2.14 2.21
C SER A 112 34.97 -2.10 0.96
N LYS A 113 36.00 -1.23 0.92
CA LYS A 113 37.00 -1.22 -0.18
C LYS A 113 37.76 -2.55 -0.29
N LEU A 114 38.00 -3.24 0.84
CA LEU A 114 38.68 -4.55 0.85
C LEU A 114 37.78 -5.64 0.26
N CYS A 115 36.51 -5.66 0.65
CA CYS A 115 35.52 -6.58 0.08
C CYS A 115 35.37 -6.34 -1.43
N LEU A 116 35.23 -5.07 -1.82
CA LEU A 116 35.04 -4.70 -3.22
C LEU A 116 36.25 -5.03 -4.08
N SER A 117 37.48 -5.04 -3.55
CA SER A 117 38.68 -5.46 -4.32
C SER A 117 38.68 -6.94 -4.78
N CYS A 118 37.64 -7.70 -4.42
CA CYS A 118 37.31 -9.00 -5.01
C CYS A 118 35.92 -9.00 -5.68
N HIS A 119 34.94 -8.34 -5.08
CA HIS A 119 33.53 -8.40 -5.47
C HIS A 119 33.11 -7.39 -6.54
N ASP A 120 33.91 -6.34 -6.79
CA ASP A 120 33.66 -5.34 -7.82
C ASP A 120 33.98 -5.83 -9.25
N GLY A 121 34.60 -7.01 -9.36
CA GLY A 121 34.93 -7.62 -10.64
C GLY A 121 36.09 -6.97 -11.40
N THR A 122 36.83 -6.05 -10.79
CA THR A 122 37.93 -5.31 -11.45
C THR A 122 39.26 -6.04 -11.40
N LEU A 123 39.43 -6.97 -10.46
CA LEU A 123 40.67 -7.72 -10.24
C LEU A 123 40.45 -9.22 -10.19
N ALA A 124 41.42 -9.97 -10.74
CA ALA A 124 41.44 -11.42 -10.61
C ALA A 124 41.60 -11.84 -9.14
N ILE A 125 40.82 -12.83 -8.71
CA ILE A 125 40.80 -13.32 -7.32
C ILE A 125 42.15 -13.92 -6.94
N GLY A 126 42.84 -14.59 -7.87
CA GLY A 126 44.15 -15.20 -7.63
C GLY A 126 45.31 -14.21 -7.45
N ASN A 127 45.13 -12.92 -7.78
CA ASN A 127 46.22 -11.95 -7.73
C ASN A 127 46.43 -11.43 -6.30
N VAL A 128 47.60 -11.73 -5.73
CA VAL A 128 48.00 -11.30 -4.38
C VAL A 128 49.31 -10.52 -4.42
N ASN A 129 49.53 -9.61 -3.46
CA ASN A 129 50.74 -8.80 -3.41
C ASN A 129 51.97 -9.64 -3.06
N VAL A 130 51.84 -10.56 -2.12
CA VAL A 130 52.95 -11.40 -1.64
C VAL A 130 52.50 -12.83 -1.43
N LEU A 131 53.24 -13.80 -1.96
CA LEU A 131 53.09 -15.23 -1.63
C LEU A 131 54.47 -15.88 -1.60
N ASN A 132 54.80 -16.61 -0.53
CA ASN A 132 56.10 -17.26 -0.36
C ASN A 132 57.30 -16.32 -0.59
N GLY A 133 57.19 -15.07 -0.14
CA GLY A 133 58.22 -14.04 -0.31
C GLY A 133 58.31 -13.43 -1.72
N ASN A 134 57.56 -13.94 -2.70
CA ASN A 134 57.50 -13.37 -4.04
C ASN A 134 56.42 -12.31 -4.15
N ALA A 135 56.72 -11.22 -4.85
CA ALA A 135 55.78 -10.13 -5.07
C ALA A 135 54.90 -10.35 -6.32
N ASN A 136 53.69 -9.80 -6.31
CA ASN A 136 52.73 -9.77 -7.43
C ASN A 136 52.43 -11.15 -8.02
N VAL A 137 52.05 -12.09 -7.16
CA VAL A 137 51.82 -13.48 -7.56
C VAL A 137 50.38 -13.66 -8.04
N SER A 138 50.22 -14.39 -9.14
CA SER A 138 48.92 -14.87 -9.61
C SER A 138 48.76 -16.35 -9.27
N ILE A 139 47.89 -16.64 -8.32
CA ILE A 139 47.55 -18.00 -7.91
C ILE A 139 46.59 -18.59 -8.95
N PRO A 140 46.85 -19.78 -9.51
CA PRO A 140 45.89 -20.48 -10.36
C PRO A 140 44.58 -20.73 -9.60
N MET A 141 43.46 -20.27 -10.18
CA MET A 141 42.12 -20.41 -9.58
C MET A 141 41.23 -21.31 -10.45
N THR A 142 40.28 -21.98 -9.82
CA THR A 142 39.16 -22.67 -10.48
C THR A 142 37.84 -21.99 -10.14
N GLY A 143 36.84 -22.17 -11.01
CA GLY A 143 35.49 -21.65 -10.82
C GLY A 143 35.41 -20.13 -10.67
N THR A 144 36.26 -19.38 -11.36
CA THR A 144 36.20 -17.92 -11.49
C THR A 144 35.42 -17.50 -12.74
N GLY A 145 35.00 -16.23 -12.81
CA GLY A 145 34.53 -15.62 -14.04
C GLY A 145 35.65 -15.37 -15.06
N PRO A 146 35.31 -14.90 -16.28
CA PRO A 146 36.30 -14.50 -17.28
C PRO A 146 37.35 -13.53 -16.72
N GLY A 147 38.63 -13.75 -17.04
CA GLY A 147 39.73 -12.94 -16.49
C GLY A 147 40.09 -13.24 -15.02
N GLY A 148 39.53 -14.31 -14.43
CA GLY A 148 39.86 -14.72 -13.06
C GLY A 148 39.08 -13.97 -11.97
N VAL A 149 38.08 -13.17 -12.35
CA VAL A 149 37.29 -12.33 -11.44
C VAL A 149 36.16 -13.12 -10.76
N MET A 150 35.37 -12.44 -9.92
CA MET A 150 34.20 -13.03 -9.28
C MET A 150 33.18 -13.55 -10.31
N PRO A 151 32.68 -14.79 -10.20
CA PRO A 151 31.64 -15.28 -11.11
C PRO A 151 30.27 -14.69 -10.77
N ALA A 152 29.44 -14.46 -11.78
CA ALA A 152 28.16 -13.75 -11.67
C ALA A 152 27.03 -14.50 -10.94
N GLY A 153 27.19 -15.78 -10.59
CA GLY A 153 26.09 -16.59 -10.06
C GLY A 153 24.99 -16.76 -11.10
N GLU A 154 23.75 -16.41 -10.75
CA GLU A 154 22.57 -16.48 -11.64
C GLU A 154 22.54 -15.34 -12.68
N GLY A 155 23.42 -14.34 -12.57
CA GLY A 155 23.53 -13.24 -13.54
C GLY A 155 23.97 -11.93 -12.88
N VAL A 156 24.74 -11.12 -13.60
CA VAL A 156 25.38 -9.88 -13.06
C VAL A 156 24.40 -8.80 -12.63
N THR A 157 23.16 -8.81 -13.15
CA THR A 157 22.10 -7.85 -12.81
C THR A 157 21.02 -8.45 -11.91
N SER A 158 21.20 -9.69 -11.46
CA SER A 158 20.25 -10.38 -10.59
C SER A 158 20.51 -10.08 -9.11
N GLY A 159 19.50 -10.28 -8.26
CA GLY A 159 19.69 -10.24 -6.80
C GLY A 159 20.43 -11.47 -6.21
N PHE A 160 20.84 -12.41 -7.06
CA PHE A 160 21.54 -13.64 -6.67
C PHE A 160 22.99 -13.65 -7.16
N THR A 161 23.53 -12.47 -7.48
CA THR A 161 24.92 -12.28 -7.86
C THR A 161 25.84 -12.23 -6.64
N ARG A 162 27.09 -12.68 -6.85
CA ARG A 162 28.23 -12.41 -5.94
C ARG A 162 29.23 -11.42 -6.56
N PHE A 163 29.01 -11.04 -7.81
CA PHE A 163 29.68 -9.96 -8.52
C PHE A 163 28.83 -8.69 -8.31
N LEU A 164 29.28 -7.79 -7.46
CA LEU A 164 28.57 -6.54 -7.18
C LEU A 164 28.87 -5.48 -8.24
N GLY A 165 30.08 -5.49 -8.79
CA GLY A 165 30.50 -4.44 -9.73
C GLY A 165 30.81 -3.12 -9.03
N THR A 166 30.87 -2.04 -9.83
CA THR A 166 31.05 -0.67 -9.33
C THR A 166 29.74 0.12 -9.27
N ASP A 167 28.65 -0.43 -9.80
CA ASP A 167 27.30 0.13 -9.65
C ASP A 167 26.62 -0.51 -8.44
N LEU A 168 26.57 0.23 -7.33
CA LEU A 168 26.02 -0.24 -6.06
C LEU A 168 24.58 0.26 -5.82
N ARG A 169 23.89 0.71 -6.88
CA ARG A 169 22.52 1.27 -6.76
C ARG A 169 21.46 0.24 -6.39
N ASN A 170 21.78 -1.04 -6.42
CA ASN A 170 20.93 -2.16 -5.98
C ASN A 170 21.44 -2.81 -4.69
N ASP A 171 22.46 -2.23 -4.04
CA ASP A 171 23.06 -2.75 -2.81
C ASP A 171 22.68 -1.92 -1.59
N HIS A 172 22.65 -2.57 -0.43
CA HIS A 172 22.42 -1.89 0.84
C HIS A 172 23.50 -0.82 1.04
N PRO A 173 23.12 0.43 1.35
CA PRO A 173 24.07 1.52 1.44
C PRO A 173 25.13 1.25 2.52
N ILE A 174 26.39 1.50 2.14
CA ILE A 174 27.60 1.40 2.95
C ILE A 174 28.27 2.77 3.01
N SER A 175 29.19 2.95 3.95
CA SER A 175 29.76 4.27 4.29
C SER A 175 28.68 5.29 4.65
N VAL A 176 27.68 4.81 5.39
CA VAL A 176 26.59 5.62 5.97
C VAL A 176 26.93 5.93 7.42
N THR A 177 26.94 7.20 7.80
CA THR A 177 27.17 7.63 9.18
C THR A 177 25.95 7.30 10.05
N TYR A 178 26.08 6.33 10.95
CA TYR A 178 25.00 5.89 11.82
C TYR A 178 24.98 6.70 13.12
N SER A 179 24.30 7.85 13.10
CA SER A 179 24.29 8.81 14.20
C SER A 179 22.90 8.96 14.83
N SER A 180 22.82 9.62 15.98
CA SER A 180 21.54 10.00 16.60
C SER A 180 20.73 10.95 15.71
N ALA A 181 21.40 11.83 14.94
CA ALA A 181 20.75 12.69 13.96
C ALA A 181 20.09 11.88 12.83
N LEU A 182 20.76 10.83 12.34
CA LEU A 182 20.18 9.92 11.35
C LEU A 182 18.97 9.19 11.90
N ALA A 183 19.11 8.59 13.09
CA ALA A 183 17.98 7.89 13.69
C ALA A 183 16.77 8.79 13.98
N ALA A 184 17.01 10.03 14.40
CA ALA A 184 15.95 11.00 14.68
C ALA A 184 15.20 11.45 13.41
N ARG A 185 15.92 11.59 12.28
CA ARG A 185 15.36 11.99 11.00
C ARG A 185 14.57 10.86 10.34
N ASP A 186 15.14 9.67 10.33
CA ASP A 186 14.55 8.47 9.72
C ASP A 186 13.30 8.00 10.47
N GLY A 187 13.35 7.91 11.80
CA GLY A 187 12.21 7.50 12.62
C GLY A 187 11.93 5.99 12.64
N GLU A 188 12.52 5.20 11.74
CA GLU A 188 12.48 3.74 11.77
C GLU A 188 13.82 3.11 12.22
N LEU A 189 14.88 3.89 12.37
CA LEU A 189 16.17 3.43 12.90
C LEU A 189 16.24 3.44 14.44
N ARG A 190 17.02 2.51 14.99
CA ARG A 190 17.30 2.45 16.42
C ARG A 190 18.14 3.66 16.85
N PRO A 191 17.77 4.35 17.93
CA PRO A 191 18.54 5.49 18.43
C PRO A 191 19.88 5.01 19.00
N VAL A 192 20.94 5.77 18.74
CA VAL A 192 22.25 5.61 19.39
C VAL A 192 22.55 6.79 20.28
N ASP A 193 23.37 6.58 21.31
CA ASP A 193 23.87 7.68 22.13
C ASP A 193 24.91 8.57 21.39
N ALA A 194 25.42 9.59 22.06
CA ALA A 194 26.42 10.51 21.49
C ALA A 194 27.74 9.83 21.10
N ALA A 195 28.03 8.64 21.63
CA ALA A 195 29.17 7.82 21.27
C ALA A 195 28.84 6.76 20.20
N GLN A 196 27.67 6.91 19.54
CA GLN A 196 27.12 6.00 18.54
C GLN A 196 26.93 4.57 19.05
N ARG A 197 26.53 4.41 20.32
CA ARG A 197 26.30 3.11 20.94
C ARG A 197 24.82 2.79 21.08
N TRP A 198 24.48 1.54 20.76
CA TRP A 198 23.18 0.96 21.09
C TRP A 198 23.33 -0.49 21.59
N PRO A 199 22.65 -0.90 22.69
CA PRO A 199 21.96 -0.03 23.66
C PRO A 199 22.87 1.07 24.20
N ALA A 200 22.27 2.20 24.59
CA ALA A 200 23.00 3.36 25.08
C ALA A 200 23.91 2.97 26.26
N GLY A 201 25.13 3.53 26.29
CA GLY A 201 26.14 3.22 27.30
C GLY A 201 26.94 1.94 27.02
N SER A 202 26.27 0.82 26.70
CA SER A 202 26.95 -0.46 26.48
C SER A 202 27.54 -0.61 25.08
N GLY A 203 26.80 -0.19 24.04
CA GLY A 203 27.15 -0.46 22.66
C GLY A 203 27.29 -1.95 22.35
N SER A 204 26.57 -2.81 23.09
CA SER A 204 26.73 -4.26 22.95
C SER A 204 26.24 -4.78 21.60
N VAL A 205 25.29 -4.09 20.96
CA VAL A 205 24.79 -4.47 19.64
C VAL A 205 25.38 -3.61 18.54
N ILE A 206 25.22 -2.29 18.60
CA ILE A 206 25.82 -1.33 17.64
C ILE A 206 26.82 -0.46 18.40
N GLY A 207 27.98 -0.21 17.82
CA GLY A 207 28.96 0.69 18.40
C GLY A 207 30.17 0.91 17.51
N VAL A 208 30.90 2.00 17.72
CA VAL A 208 32.23 2.17 17.11
C VAL A 208 33.20 1.22 17.80
N ARG A 209 33.86 0.35 17.03
CA ARG A 209 34.84 -0.60 17.58
C ARG A 209 36.04 0.16 18.16
N SER A 210 36.39 -0.14 19.41
CA SER A 210 37.56 0.41 20.09
C SER A 210 38.07 -0.58 21.15
N PRO A 211 39.28 -0.39 21.73
CA PRO A 211 39.74 -1.24 22.83
C PRO A 211 38.70 -1.32 23.96
N GLY A 212 38.26 -2.53 24.29
CA GLY A 212 37.21 -2.77 25.30
C GLY A 212 35.76 -2.69 24.79
N VAL A 213 35.53 -2.19 23.57
CA VAL A 213 34.18 -2.07 22.97
C VAL A 213 34.07 -3.01 21.77
N LYS A 214 33.33 -4.11 21.96
CA LYS A 214 33.17 -5.21 20.98
C LYS A 214 31.68 -5.41 20.64
N PRO A 215 31.08 -4.49 19.87
CA PRO A 215 29.68 -4.61 19.44
C PRO A 215 29.48 -5.83 18.54
N LEU A 216 28.27 -6.38 18.52
CA LEU A 216 27.87 -7.41 17.56
C LEU A 216 27.94 -6.90 16.11
N LEU A 217 27.53 -5.66 15.88
CA LEU A 217 27.54 -4.95 14.61
C LEU A 217 28.44 -3.72 14.73
N PRO A 218 29.75 -3.85 14.41
CA PRO A 218 30.70 -2.77 14.56
C PRO A 218 30.54 -1.69 13.49
N LEU A 219 30.48 -0.44 13.93
CA LEU A 219 30.69 0.74 13.09
C LEU A 219 32.19 1.03 12.97
N GLU A 220 32.60 1.51 11.80
CA GLU A 220 33.99 1.89 11.52
C GLU A 220 34.15 3.40 11.52
N PRO A 221 35.18 3.98 12.18
CA PRO A 221 35.37 5.43 12.30
C PRO A 221 35.91 6.06 11.01
N THR A 222 35.23 5.84 9.88
CA THR A 222 35.63 6.28 8.52
C THR A 222 34.91 7.52 8.04
N GLY A 223 33.88 7.96 8.76
CA GLY A 223 33.18 9.21 8.44
C GLY A 223 33.98 10.45 8.84
N ASN A 224 33.46 11.62 8.48
CA ASN A 224 34.07 12.90 8.83
C ASN A 224 34.27 13.00 10.35
N ASN A 225 35.42 13.56 10.76
CA ASN A 225 35.85 13.62 12.16
C ASN A 225 35.91 12.26 12.88
N GLY A 226 36.02 11.15 12.14
CA GLY A 226 36.07 9.80 12.70
C GLY A 226 34.70 9.26 13.11
N ALA A 227 33.61 9.81 12.60
CA ALA A 227 32.27 9.30 12.84
C ALA A 227 32.14 7.82 12.42
N GLY A 228 31.43 7.05 13.22
CA GLY A 228 31.13 5.64 12.96
C GLY A 228 30.21 5.47 11.76
N GLN A 229 30.66 4.73 10.77
CA GLN A 229 29.90 4.38 9.57
C GLN A 229 29.61 2.88 9.50
N VAL A 230 28.46 2.55 8.90
CA VAL A 230 28.14 1.19 8.47
C VAL A 230 29.01 0.82 7.28
N GLN A 231 29.67 -0.34 7.35
CA GLN A 231 30.50 -0.90 6.28
C GLN A 231 30.09 -2.35 5.99
N CYS A 232 30.61 -2.97 4.93
CA CYS A 232 30.37 -4.39 4.65
C CYS A 232 30.68 -5.27 5.88
N ALA A 233 31.77 -4.98 6.60
CA ALA A 233 32.17 -5.73 7.78
C ALA A 233 31.33 -5.46 9.03
N THR A 234 30.43 -4.47 9.02
CA THR A 234 29.42 -4.27 10.07
C THR A 234 28.47 -5.46 10.12
N CYS A 235 28.04 -5.96 8.97
CA CYS A 235 27.11 -7.10 8.87
C CYS A 235 27.84 -8.42 8.64
N HIS A 236 28.89 -8.43 7.82
CA HIS A 236 29.61 -9.65 7.44
C HIS A 236 30.91 -9.84 8.21
N ASP A 237 31.18 -11.06 8.65
CA ASP A 237 32.49 -11.48 9.15
C ASP A 237 32.97 -12.70 8.35
N PRO A 238 33.95 -12.54 7.45
CA PRO A 238 34.40 -13.64 6.59
C PRO A 238 34.97 -14.83 7.38
N HIS A 239 35.27 -14.63 8.66
CA HIS A 239 35.82 -15.65 9.55
C HIS A 239 34.75 -16.47 10.27
N VAL A 240 33.46 -16.17 10.16
CA VAL A 240 32.42 -16.90 10.88
C VAL A 240 31.61 -17.82 9.98
N ARG A 241 31.21 -18.98 10.52
CA ARG A 241 30.21 -19.87 9.90
C ARG A 241 29.20 -20.37 10.91
N GLU A 242 28.04 -20.74 10.38
CA GLU A 242 26.99 -21.44 11.11
C GLU A 242 27.19 -22.95 10.97
N LEU A 243 27.12 -23.65 12.09
CA LEU A 243 27.26 -25.11 12.17
C LEU A 243 25.90 -25.80 12.31
N ASP A 244 24.86 -25.06 12.70
CA ASP A 244 23.51 -25.56 12.79
C ASP A 244 22.89 -25.71 11.38
N PRO A 245 22.73 -26.94 10.85
CA PRO A 245 22.14 -27.13 9.54
C PRO A 245 20.69 -26.64 9.47
N ALA A 246 19.96 -26.55 10.59
CA ALA A 246 18.59 -26.08 10.62
C ALA A 246 18.47 -24.57 10.34
N LYS A 247 19.54 -23.80 10.58
CA LYS A 247 19.62 -22.36 10.26
C LYS A 247 20.08 -22.08 8.83
N GLY A 248 20.64 -23.08 8.16
CA GLY A 248 21.11 -23.00 6.78
C GLY A 248 22.30 -22.05 6.59
N ASN A 249 22.45 -21.53 5.37
CA ASN A 249 23.56 -20.64 5.04
C ASN A 249 23.41 -19.26 5.72
N GLN A 250 24.31 -18.95 6.65
CA GLN A 250 24.32 -17.69 7.38
C GLN A 250 24.90 -16.50 6.58
N LYS A 251 25.46 -16.74 5.38
CA LYS A 251 26.06 -15.70 4.51
C LYS A 251 27.06 -14.80 5.26
N PHE A 252 27.85 -15.39 6.17
CA PHE A 252 28.86 -14.70 6.99
C PHE A 252 28.28 -13.63 7.94
N LEU A 253 26.97 -13.59 8.14
CA LEU A 253 26.33 -12.54 8.93
C LEU A 253 26.65 -12.67 10.42
N ARG A 254 26.96 -11.55 11.08
CA ARG A 254 27.32 -11.49 12.51
C ARG A 254 26.17 -11.83 13.47
N THR A 255 24.91 -11.57 13.09
CA THR A 255 23.68 -11.89 13.85
C THR A 255 22.70 -12.71 12.98
N GLN A 256 21.46 -13.03 13.40
CA GLN A 256 20.60 -14.01 12.69
C GLN A 256 20.24 -13.60 11.27
N ARG A 257 20.28 -14.54 10.32
CA ARG A 257 19.87 -14.30 8.93
C ARG A 257 18.34 -14.31 8.80
N PHE A 258 17.70 -15.16 9.60
CA PHE A 258 16.25 -15.33 9.65
C PHE A 258 15.76 -14.98 11.05
N GLN A 259 14.46 -14.76 11.18
CA GLN A 259 13.82 -14.68 12.47
C GLN A 259 13.72 -16.09 13.08
N GLU A 260 14.19 -16.27 14.31
CA GLU A 260 14.23 -17.59 14.96
C GLU A 260 13.18 -17.78 16.07
N ALA A 261 12.56 -16.70 16.54
CA ALA A 261 11.45 -16.74 17.49
C ALA A 261 10.40 -15.68 17.12
N THR A 262 9.18 -15.79 17.64
CA THR A 262 8.16 -14.74 17.49
C THR A 262 8.75 -13.38 17.85
N PRO A 263 8.74 -12.40 16.93
CA PRO A 263 9.26 -11.06 17.24
C PRO A 263 8.52 -10.45 18.43
N THR A 264 9.22 -9.62 19.19
CA THR A 264 8.62 -8.83 20.28
C THR A 264 8.98 -7.36 20.09
N GLY A 265 8.39 -6.47 20.89
CA GLY A 265 8.78 -5.05 20.85
C GLY A 265 10.21 -4.79 21.35
N ALA A 266 10.84 -5.74 22.03
CA ALA A 266 12.23 -5.65 22.46
C ALA A 266 13.14 -6.43 21.51
N HIS A 267 14.32 -5.89 21.22
CA HIS A 267 15.30 -6.59 20.41
C HIS A 267 15.91 -7.78 21.14
N ASN A 268 15.98 -8.90 20.45
CA ASN A 268 16.68 -10.09 20.89
C ASN A 268 17.76 -10.48 19.87
N ALA A 269 19.02 -10.17 20.15
CA ALA A 269 20.14 -10.50 19.26
C ALA A 269 20.31 -12.01 18.98
N ALA A 270 19.75 -12.88 19.83
CA ALA A 270 19.81 -14.33 19.65
C ALA A 270 18.73 -14.86 18.70
N ALA A 271 17.64 -14.12 18.48
CA ALA A 271 16.48 -14.58 17.71
C ALA A 271 16.06 -13.67 16.56
N ASP A 272 16.29 -12.37 16.69
CA ASP A 272 15.87 -11.40 15.69
C ASP A 272 16.77 -11.44 14.47
N ILE A 273 16.14 -11.33 13.30
CA ILE A 273 16.83 -11.08 12.05
C ILE A 273 17.71 -9.83 12.16
N ILE A 274 18.90 -9.88 11.58
CA ILE A 274 19.94 -8.83 11.65
C ILE A 274 19.42 -7.42 11.34
N CYS A 275 18.46 -7.30 10.43
CA CYS A 275 17.84 -6.02 10.05
C CYS A 275 17.26 -5.29 11.27
N LEU A 276 16.64 -6.01 12.20
CA LEU A 276 15.99 -5.44 13.39
C LEU A 276 16.99 -4.94 14.44
N SER A 277 18.29 -5.23 14.29
CA SER A 277 19.32 -4.62 15.13
C SER A 277 19.48 -3.13 14.84
N CYS A 278 19.21 -2.67 13.60
CA CYS A 278 19.27 -1.25 13.22
C CYS A 278 17.89 -0.67 12.87
N HIS A 279 17.03 -1.41 12.17
CA HIS A 279 15.71 -0.96 11.74
C HIS A 279 14.64 -1.44 12.72
N ASP A 280 14.19 -0.56 13.60
CA ASP A 280 13.15 -0.82 14.61
C ASP A 280 11.72 -0.69 14.08
N LYS A 281 11.57 -0.07 12.90
CA LYS A 281 10.30 0.07 12.16
C LYS A 281 9.19 0.86 12.85
N ASN A 282 9.42 1.43 14.03
CA ASN A 282 8.58 2.49 14.61
C ASN A 282 9.18 3.10 15.92
N SER A 283 10.42 3.60 15.91
CA SER A 283 11.03 4.33 17.04
C SER A 283 10.83 3.72 18.46
N GLY A 284 10.95 2.41 18.64
CA GLY A 284 10.84 1.73 19.94
C GLY A 284 9.45 1.20 20.29
N LEU A 285 8.42 1.44 19.46
CA LEU A 285 7.06 0.95 19.71
C LEU A 285 6.86 -0.53 19.34
N GLY A 286 7.84 -1.15 18.68
CA GLY A 286 7.81 -2.59 18.41
C GLY A 286 6.73 -3.05 17.43
N VAL A 287 6.16 -2.14 16.62
CA VAL A 287 4.95 -2.41 15.82
C VAL A 287 5.17 -3.51 14.78
N TRP A 288 6.39 -3.65 14.24
CA TRP A 288 6.73 -4.75 13.34
C TRP A 288 6.37 -6.12 13.92
N ALA A 289 6.53 -6.31 15.24
CA ALA A 289 6.23 -7.59 15.89
C ALA A 289 4.75 -8.01 15.79
N PHE A 290 3.86 -7.05 15.53
CA PHE A 290 2.43 -7.28 15.35
C PHE A 290 2.02 -7.33 13.87
N SER A 291 2.93 -7.02 12.95
CA SER A 291 2.64 -7.05 11.52
C SER A 291 2.17 -8.44 11.09
N ALA A 292 1.18 -8.50 10.21
CA ALA A 292 0.72 -9.74 9.59
C ALA A 292 1.87 -10.53 8.94
N HIS A 293 2.91 -9.84 8.46
CA HIS A 293 4.08 -10.44 7.82
C HIS A 293 5.16 -10.94 8.80
N ALA A 294 5.04 -10.61 10.09
CA ALA A 294 6.03 -10.96 11.12
C ALA A 294 5.53 -12.05 12.07
N ARG A 295 4.21 -12.26 12.11
CA ARG A 295 3.53 -13.10 13.07
C ARG A 295 3.44 -14.57 12.61
N PRO A 296 3.86 -15.54 13.45
CA PRO A 296 3.82 -16.97 13.11
C PRO A 296 2.42 -17.58 13.10
N ASP A 297 1.41 -16.89 13.65
CA ASP A 297 0.00 -17.28 13.60
C ASP A 297 -0.75 -16.62 12.43
N VAL A 298 -0.06 -15.83 11.59
CA VAL A 298 -0.61 -15.19 10.39
C VAL A 298 0.16 -15.59 9.14
N ALA A 299 1.48 -15.35 9.09
CA ALA A 299 2.32 -15.60 7.92
C ALA A 299 3.07 -16.94 8.03
N ASN A 300 2.32 -18.03 8.22
CA ASN A 300 2.87 -19.37 8.44
C ASN A 300 2.98 -20.22 7.18
N GLU A 301 2.59 -19.69 6.01
CA GLU A 301 2.78 -20.33 4.73
C GLU A 301 4.28 -20.60 4.49
N THR A 302 4.57 -21.76 3.93
CA THR A 302 5.96 -22.20 3.68
C THR A 302 6.33 -22.04 2.22
N TYR A 303 7.59 -21.68 1.96
CA TYR A 303 8.15 -21.64 0.61
C TYR A 303 8.16 -23.02 -0.05
N ARG A 304 7.99 -23.03 -1.38
CA ARG A 304 8.29 -24.18 -2.25
C ARG A 304 9.79 -24.46 -2.26
N ASP A 305 10.17 -25.73 -2.39
CA ASP A 305 11.58 -26.14 -2.35
C ASP A 305 12.45 -25.41 -3.38
N ALA A 306 12.00 -25.32 -4.63
CA ALA A 306 12.75 -24.62 -5.68
C ALA A 306 12.89 -23.11 -5.39
N ALA A 307 11.85 -22.47 -4.85
CA ALA A 307 11.88 -21.05 -4.51
C ALA A 307 12.79 -20.78 -3.30
N ALA A 308 12.76 -21.66 -2.29
CA ALA A 308 13.64 -21.63 -1.14
C ALA A 308 15.10 -21.88 -1.56
N ALA A 309 15.35 -22.85 -2.45
CA ALA A 309 16.67 -23.18 -2.96
C ALA A 309 17.32 -21.99 -3.69
N LEU A 310 16.59 -21.32 -4.59
CA LEU A 310 17.10 -20.11 -5.26
C LEU A 310 17.53 -19.04 -4.24
N ARG A 311 16.74 -18.86 -3.18
CA ARG A 311 16.99 -17.87 -2.13
C ARG A 311 18.02 -18.31 -1.09
N GLU A 312 18.55 -19.53 -1.23
CA GLU A 312 19.35 -20.21 -0.21
C GLU A 312 18.68 -20.18 1.17
N PHE A 313 17.35 -20.34 1.19
CA PHE A 313 16.56 -20.49 2.42
C PHE A 313 16.53 -21.98 2.81
N PRO A 314 16.52 -22.30 4.11
CA PRO A 314 16.24 -23.67 4.55
C PRO A 314 14.93 -24.20 3.94
N ALA A 315 14.86 -25.49 3.63
CA ALA A 315 13.64 -26.12 3.15
C ALA A 315 12.51 -25.96 4.19
N GLY A 316 11.28 -25.72 3.73
CA GLY A 316 10.13 -25.49 4.60
C GLY A 316 10.16 -24.18 5.40
N THR A 317 11.02 -23.22 5.05
CA THR A 317 11.03 -21.89 5.70
C THR A 317 9.64 -21.24 5.61
N PRO A 318 9.01 -20.85 6.73
CA PRO A 318 7.76 -20.10 6.71
C PRO A 318 8.00 -18.60 6.44
N VAL A 319 7.00 -17.91 5.89
CA VAL A 319 7.08 -16.48 5.54
C VAL A 319 7.52 -15.63 6.74
N TRP A 320 6.93 -15.81 7.92
CA TRP A 320 7.30 -15.03 9.10
C TRP A 320 8.79 -15.17 9.50
N LYS A 321 9.42 -16.33 9.24
CA LYS A 321 10.86 -16.54 9.49
C LYS A 321 11.74 -15.80 8.49
N ALA A 322 11.33 -15.80 7.22
CA ALA A 322 11.98 -15.00 6.19
C ALA A 322 11.83 -13.49 6.46
N SER A 323 10.76 -13.06 7.14
CA SER A 323 10.61 -11.72 7.73
C SER A 323 10.91 -10.61 6.69
N CYS A 324 11.86 -9.73 6.98
CA CYS A 324 12.29 -8.65 6.08
C CYS A 324 12.74 -9.15 4.70
N LEU A 325 13.29 -10.36 4.60
CA LEU A 325 13.79 -10.93 3.35
C LEU A 325 12.68 -11.34 2.37
N ASN A 326 11.41 -11.36 2.79
CA ASN A 326 10.30 -11.54 1.84
C ASN A 326 10.18 -10.34 0.90
N CYS A 327 10.45 -9.14 1.42
CA CYS A 327 10.23 -7.89 0.69
C CYS A 327 11.54 -7.23 0.27
N HIS A 328 12.60 -7.37 1.07
CA HIS A 328 13.89 -6.71 0.81
C HIS A 328 14.97 -7.72 0.42
N ASP A 329 15.90 -7.24 -0.40
CA ASP A 329 17.17 -7.91 -0.64
C ASP A 329 18.31 -6.90 -0.53
N THR A 330 19.33 -7.20 0.27
CA THR A 330 20.45 -6.28 0.48
C THR A 330 21.33 -6.14 -0.76
N HIS A 331 21.17 -7.05 -1.73
CA HIS A 331 21.77 -7.02 -3.05
C HIS A 331 20.67 -7.39 -4.03
N THR A 332 19.80 -6.44 -4.38
CA THR A 332 18.60 -6.75 -5.17
C THR A 332 18.90 -6.79 -6.67
N VAL A 333 17.91 -7.17 -7.48
CA VAL A 333 17.98 -7.07 -8.95
C VAL A 333 18.19 -5.60 -9.36
N GLN A 334 19.06 -5.37 -10.33
CA GLN A 334 19.32 -4.02 -10.83
C GLN A 334 18.02 -3.42 -11.41
N GLY A 335 17.74 -2.16 -11.06
CA GLY A 335 16.49 -1.48 -11.43
C GLY A 335 15.41 -1.49 -10.34
N ALA A 336 15.47 -2.39 -9.36
CA ALA A 336 14.53 -2.34 -8.23
C ALA A 336 14.78 -1.11 -7.33
N ARG A 337 13.70 -0.48 -6.85
CA ARG A 337 13.77 0.63 -5.88
C ARG A 337 13.64 0.13 -4.45
N ARG A 338 14.15 0.93 -3.50
CA ARG A 338 14.01 0.68 -2.04
C ARG A 338 14.52 -0.71 -1.61
N LEU A 339 15.47 -1.25 -2.38
CA LEU A 339 16.05 -2.58 -2.20
C LEU A 339 14.98 -3.68 -2.14
N THR A 340 13.90 -3.52 -2.90
CA THR A 340 12.82 -4.50 -2.95
C THR A 340 13.24 -5.74 -3.72
N ARG A 341 12.94 -6.92 -3.19
CA ARG A 341 13.31 -8.22 -3.79
C ARG A 341 12.51 -8.44 -5.06
N GLU A 342 13.21 -8.59 -6.19
CA GLU A 342 12.60 -8.89 -7.50
C GLU A 342 11.54 -7.85 -7.94
N GLY A 343 11.63 -6.63 -7.39
CA GLY A 343 10.74 -5.50 -7.65
C GLY A 343 10.99 -4.80 -8.97
N THR A 344 11.05 -5.57 -10.07
CA THR A 344 11.18 -5.06 -11.44
C THR A 344 10.20 -5.71 -12.41
N ASP A 345 9.91 -5.02 -13.51
CA ASP A 345 9.03 -5.48 -14.59
C ASP A 345 9.67 -6.52 -15.52
N ALA A 346 10.95 -6.88 -15.30
CA ALA A 346 11.64 -7.83 -16.15
C ALA A 346 10.90 -9.18 -16.20
N PRO A 347 10.73 -9.76 -17.40
CA PRO A 347 10.18 -11.09 -17.53
C PRO A 347 11.10 -12.10 -16.85
N LEU A 348 10.50 -13.15 -16.29
CA LEU A 348 11.28 -14.28 -15.78
C LEU A 348 11.98 -15.00 -16.95
N PRO A 349 13.18 -15.57 -16.72
CA PRO A 349 13.85 -16.42 -17.71
C PRO A 349 12.90 -17.53 -18.24
N PRO A 350 12.86 -17.77 -19.56
CA PRO A 350 11.98 -18.78 -20.14
C PRO A 350 12.17 -20.17 -19.54
N GLY A 351 11.07 -20.87 -19.25
CA GLY A 351 11.08 -22.27 -18.79
C GLY A 351 11.31 -22.48 -17.30
N ASN A 352 11.49 -21.41 -16.50
CA ASN A 352 11.57 -21.53 -15.04
C ASN A 352 10.84 -20.34 -14.35
N PRO A 353 9.61 -20.55 -13.82
CA PRO A 353 8.84 -19.50 -13.14
C PRO A 353 9.45 -19.09 -11.79
N LEU A 354 10.50 -19.76 -11.34
CA LEU A 354 11.21 -19.50 -10.09
C LEU A 354 12.66 -19.09 -10.35
N ALA A 355 13.02 -18.69 -11.56
CA ALA A 355 14.36 -18.18 -11.87
C ALA A 355 14.55 -16.74 -11.38
N ALA A 356 15.81 -16.36 -11.17
CA ALA A 356 16.18 -15.01 -10.81
C ALA A 356 15.80 -14.02 -11.93
N LYS A 357 15.14 -12.92 -11.57
CA LYS A 357 15.00 -11.77 -12.47
C LYS A 357 16.35 -11.13 -12.75
N GLN A 358 16.47 -10.56 -13.95
CA GLN A 358 17.67 -9.90 -14.43
C GLN A 358 17.32 -8.53 -15.04
N GLY A 359 17.62 -7.46 -14.32
CA GLY A 359 17.31 -6.09 -14.75
C GLY A 359 15.81 -5.74 -14.70
N GLY A 360 15.39 -4.85 -15.60
CA GLY A 360 14.03 -4.31 -15.70
C GLY A 360 13.90 -2.89 -15.11
N ASN A 361 12.75 -2.27 -15.34
CA ASN A 361 12.36 -1.03 -14.68
C ASN A 361 11.76 -1.33 -13.29
N PRO A 362 11.74 -0.34 -12.38
CA PRO A 362 11.06 -0.47 -11.09
C PRO A 362 9.61 -0.96 -11.21
N ALA A 363 9.25 -1.96 -10.39
CA ALA A 363 7.90 -2.49 -10.27
C ALA A 363 7.69 -3.14 -8.88
N LEU A 364 7.48 -2.31 -7.86
CA LEU A 364 7.32 -2.71 -6.46
C LEU A 364 6.27 -3.80 -6.27
N GLU A 365 5.16 -3.74 -7.01
CA GLU A 365 4.06 -4.71 -6.94
C GLU A 365 4.53 -6.13 -7.23
N LYS A 366 5.58 -6.30 -8.05
CA LYS A 366 6.17 -7.61 -8.33
C LYS A 366 6.82 -8.26 -7.10
N THR A 367 7.20 -7.46 -6.11
CA THR A 367 7.63 -7.96 -4.80
C THR A 367 6.45 -8.63 -4.09
N CYS A 368 5.30 -7.97 -4.06
CA CYS A 368 4.08 -8.45 -3.42
C CYS A 368 3.53 -9.70 -4.12
N TYR A 369 3.55 -9.72 -5.46
CA TYR A 369 3.01 -10.82 -6.27
C TYR A 369 3.77 -12.13 -6.13
N GLN A 370 4.97 -12.16 -5.51
CA GLN A 370 5.63 -13.42 -5.16
C GLN A 370 4.73 -14.33 -4.30
N CYS A 371 3.94 -13.74 -3.40
CA CYS A 371 3.05 -14.44 -2.49
C CYS A 371 1.56 -14.12 -2.74
N HIS A 372 1.25 -12.89 -3.12
CA HIS A 372 -0.13 -12.42 -3.33
C HIS A 372 -0.61 -12.64 -4.77
N THR A 373 -0.52 -13.90 -5.20
CA THR A 373 -0.87 -14.36 -6.55
C THR A 373 -1.62 -15.70 -6.48
N SER A 374 -1.96 -16.25 -7.64
CA SER A 374 -2.55 -17.59 -7.75
C SER A 374 -1.62 -18.68 -7.19
N SER A 375 -2.22 -19.79 -6.76
CA SER A 375 -1.46 -20.96 -6.29
C SER A 375 -0.53 -21.52 -7.36
N ALA A 376 -0.77 -21.30 -8.66
CA ALA A 376 0.14 -21.75 -9.72
C ALA A 376 1.47 -20.97 -9.70
N SER A 377 1.39 -19.64 -9.55
CA SER A 377 2.52 -18.72 -9.68
C SER A 377 3.27 -18.45 -8.38
N ALA A 378 2.63 -18.66 -7.23
CA ALA A 378 3.19 -18.29 -5.94
C ALA A 378 4.49 -19.04 -5.61
N VAL A 379 5.38 -18.38 -4.86
CA VAL A 379 6.59 -19.00 -4.28
C VAL A 379 6.28 -19.91 -3.07
N LEU A 380 5.01 -19.93 -2.65
CA LEU A 380 4.52 -20.64 -1.46
C LEU A 380 3.84 -21.97 -1.82
N ASN A 381 3.85 -22.91 -0.88
CA ASN A 381 3.19 -24.21 -1.04
C ASN A 381 1.66 -24.08 -1.05
N THR A 382 1.11 -23.11 -0.32
CA THR A 382 -0.32 -22.79 -0.27
C THR A 382 -0.52 -21.28 -0.20
N VAL A 383 -1.65 -20.81 -0.72
CA VAL A 383 -2.08 -19.40 -0.71
C VAL A 383 -3.58 -19.28 -0.34
N THR A 384 -4.17 -20.30 0.30
CA THR A 384 -5.62 -20.34 0.55
C THR A 384 -6.14 -19.17 1.39
N GLN A 385 -5.33 -18.63 2.31
CA GLN A 385 -5.67 -17.48 3.14
C GLN A 385 -4.87 -16.22 2.75
N VAL A 386 -4.16 -16.28 1.62
CA VAL A 386 -3.34 -15.18 1.11
C VAL A 386 -4.11 -14.49 -0.01
N PRO A 387 -4.44 -13.19 0.13
CA PRO A 387 -5.20 -12.49 -0.89
C PRO A 387 -4.45 -12.46 -2.23
N ASN A 388 -5.11 -12.90 -3.30
CA ASN A 388 -4.58 -12.82 -4.67
C ASN A 388 -4.85 -11.43 -5.26
N ILE A 389 -3.96 -10.48 -4.99
CA ILE A 389 -4.08 -9.11 -5.51
C ILE A 389 -3.63 -9.01 -6.97
N GLU A 390 -2.72 -9.88 -7.43
CA GLU A 390 -2.23 -9.84 -8.82
C GLU A 390 -3.36 -10.07 -9.83
N SER A 391 -4.32 -10.96 -9.54
CA SER A 391 -5.45 -11.17 -10.46
C SER A 391 -6.30 -9.92 -10.63
N GLU A 392 -6.47 -9.13 -9.57
CA GLU A 392 -7.30 -7.93 -9.61
C GLU A 392 -6.64 -6.82 -10.40
N PHE A 393 -5.33 -6.63 -10.24
CA PHE A 393 -4.54 -5.71 -11.07
C PHE A 393 -4.34 -6.20 -12.52
N ASN A 394 -4.80 -7.40 -12.87
CA ASN A 394 -4.85 -7.86 -14.26
C ASN A 394 -6.23 -7.68 -14.92
N LEU A 395 -7.23 -7.17 -14.19
CA LEU A 395 -8.56 -6.88 -14.75
C LEU A 395 -8.54 -5.67 -15.68
N ALA A 396 -9.54 -5.59 -16.58
CA ALA A 396 -9.61 -4.58 -17.64
C ALA A 396 -9.68 -3.14 -17.11
N VAL A 397 -10.45 -2.92 -16.04
CA VAL A 397 -10.51 -1.63 -15.33
C VAL A 397 -9.81 -1.82 -13.99
N ARG A 398 -8.74 -1.06 -13.73
CA ARG A 398 -7.86 -1.20 -12.58
C ARG A 398 -7.23 0.13 -12.19
N MET A 399 -6.70 0.20 -10.98
CA MET A 399 -5.80 1.29 -10.60
C MET A 399 -4.48 1.18 -11.39
N PRO A 400 -3.88 2.32 -11.80
CA PRO A 400 -2.66 2.32 -12.61
C PRO A 400 -1.42 2.04 -11.76
N ILE A 401 -1.02 0.77 -11.70
CA ILE A 401 0.06 0.30 -10.81
C ILE A 401 1.39 0.13 -11.53
N THR A 402 1.38 -0.04 -12.85
CA THR A 402 2.63 -0.22 -13.61
C THR A 402 3.21 1.12 -14.03
N THR A 403 4.55 1.22 -14.09
CA THR A 403 5.25 2.43 -14.55
C THR A 403 4.71 2.95 -15.89
N ALA A 404 4.45 2.04 -16.84
CA ALA A 404 3.91 2.40 -18.15
C ALA A 404 2.49 2.99 -18.07
N GLU A 405 1.61 2.44 -17.22
CA GLU A 405 0.27 3.00 -17.00
C GLU A 405 0.35 4.37 -16.34
N GLN A 406 1.38 4.59 -15.51
CA GLN A 406 1.60 5.81 -14.75
C GLN A 406 2.19 6.97 -15.57
N GLY A 407 2.44 6.77 -16.86
CA GLY A 407 3.10 7.76 -17.71
C GLY A 407 4.60 7.88 -17.47
N GLY A 408 5.15 7.03 -16.59
CA GLY A 408 6.59 6.85 -16.43
C GLY A 408 7.16 5.99 -17.55
N SER A 409 8.40 6.28 -17.96
CA SER A 409 9.10 5.47 -18.97
C SER A 409 10.06 4.46 -18.34
N THR A 410 10.70 4.82 -17.22
CA THR A 410 11.80 4.03 -16.60
C THR A 410 11.81 4.09 -15.07
N GLN A 411 10.85 4.79 -14.44
CA GLN A 411 10.77 4.95 -12.99
C GLN A 411 9.31 4.92 -12.52
N GLU A 412 9.06 4.23 -11.40
CA GLU A 412 7.82 4.34 -10.62
C GLU A 412 7.51 5.80 -10.31
N VAL A 413 6.24 6.17 -10.44
CA VAL A 413 5.78 7.52 -10.15
C VAL A 413 5.59 7.75 -8.66
N HIS A 414 5.10 6.76 -7.92
CA HIS A 414 5.06 6.87 -6.46
C HIS A 414 6.47 6.96 -5.90
N ASP A 415 6.70 8.05 -5.17
CA ASP A 415 7.99 8.29 -4.58
C ASP A 415 7.98 8.71 -3.12
N ILE A 416 7.98 7.69 -2.25
CA ILE A 416 8.15 7.85 -0.79
C ILE A 416 9.38 8.72 -0.52
N GLY A 417 9.15 9.87 0.10
CA GLY A 417 10.15 10.92 0.27
C GLY A 417 10.36 11.30 1.73
N GLY A 418 11.62 11.29 2.16
CA GLY A 418 12.02 11.82 3.45
C GLY A 418 12.41 13.30 3.42
N ASN A 419 12.36 13.97 2.26
CA ASN A 419 12.82 15.35 2.09
C ASN A 419 12.00 16.12 1.04
N PHE A 420 10.92 16.77 1.47
CA PHE A 420 10.08 17.65 0.63
C PHE A 420 9.31 18.65 1.49
N SER A 421 8.70 19.67 0.88
CA SER A 421 7.75 20.56 1.55
C SER A 421 6.74 21.07 0.52
N ASP A 422 5.44 20.99 0.82
CA ASP A 422 4.36 21.33 -0.12
C ASP A 422 3.25 22.21 0.50
N GLY A 423 3.56 22.86 1.61
CA GLY A 423 2.65 23.74 2.35
C GLY A 423 1.63 23.00 3.22
N SER A 424 1.32 21.74 2.94
CA SER A 424 0.50 20.89 3.82
C SER A 424 1.34 20.21 4.91
N LEU A 425 2.61 19.96 4.62
CA LEU A 425 3.56 19.29 5.49
C LEU A 425 4.99 19.66 5.11
N ASP A 426 5.87 19.82 6.10
CA ASP A 426 7.30 20.07 5.91
C ASP A 426 8.13 18.84 6.34
N CYS A 427 8.68 18.12 5.37
CA CYS A 427 9.51 16.95 5.56
C CYS A 427 11.01 17.26 5.44
N SER A 428 11.41 18.53 5.32
CA SER A 428 12.84 18.88 5.18
C SER A 428 13.63 18.61 6.47
N GLY A 429 12.98 18.74 7.63
CA GLY A 429 13.55 18.50 8.96
C GLY A 429 13.18 17.14 9.58
N PRO A 430 13.82 16.78 10.70
CA PRO A 430 13.60 15.49 11.38
C PRO A 430 12.29 15.40 12.17
N THR A 431 11.54 16.50 12.29
CA THR A 431 10.33 16.57 13.12
C THR A 431 9.23 15.64 12.61
N ASN A 432 9.02 15.63 11.29
CA ASN A 432 7.87 14.97 10.68
C ASN A 432 8.18 13.55 10.18
N ARG A 433 9.44 13.15 9.97
CA ARG A 433 9.83 11.75 9.66
C ARG A 433 8.99 11.13 8.52
N CYS A 434 8.83 11.84 7.42
CA CYS A 434 7.85 11.51 6.38
C CYS A 434 8.08 10.14 5.71
N GLY A 435 9.36 9.74 5.55
CA GLY A 435 9.73 8.44 5.02
C GLY A 435 9.18 7.26 5.85
N ALA A 436 9.17 7.39 7.19
CA ALA A 436 8.67 6.34 8.09
C ALA A 436 7.18 6.01 7.91
N ASP A 437 6.42 6.95 7.33
CA ASP A 437 4.98 6.80 7.14
C ASP A 437 4.61 6.60 5.66
N MET A 438 5.60 6.33 4.80
CA MET A 438 5.43 6.12 3.36
C MET A 438 4.79 7.32 2.64
N LEU A 439 5.02 8.54 3.13
CA LEU A 439 4.51 9.76 2.48
C LEU A 439 5.35 10.12 1.25
N GLU A 440 4.67 10.67 0.25
CA GLU A 440 5.28 11.30 -0.91
C GLU A 440 4.83 12.77 -1.04
N SER A 441 5.51 13.53 -1.90
CA SER A 441 5.12 14.92 -2.17
C SER A 441 3.79 15.00 -2.92
N ARG A 442 2.94 15.97 -2.56
CA ARG A 442 1.66 16.21 -3.25
C ARG A 442 1.78 16.47 -4.76
N ASN A 443 2.95 16.93 -5.22
CA ASN A 443 3.20 17.15 -6.65
C ASN A 443 3.21 15.84 -7.47
N LEU A 444 3.56 14.71 -6.84
CA LEU A 444 3.58 13.40 -7.50
C LEU A 444 2.16 12.83 -7.63
N LEU A 445 1.29 13.03 -6.63
CA LEU A 445 -0.10 12.58 -6.65
C LEU A 445 -0.87 13.06 -7.90
N ALA A 446 -0.51 14.24 -8.43
CA ALA A 446 -1.11 14.80 -9.63
C ALA A 446 -0.87 13.95 -10.89
N GLN A 447 0.16 13.10 -10.90
CA GLN A 447 0.50 12.20 -12.00
C GLN A 447 -0.37 10.92 -12.02
N ARG A 448 -1.30 10.78 -11.06
CA ARG A 448 -2.33 9.74 -11.00
C ARG A 448 -1.76 8.32 -11.02
N HIS A 449 -0.91 7.98 -10.09
CA HIS A 449 -0.44 6.62 -9.86
C HIS A 449 -1.18 5.95 -8.70
N ALA A 450 -0.84 4.69 -8.46
CA ALA A 450 -1.31 3.90 -7.35
C ALA A 450 -0.36 2.72 -7.13
N GLU A 451 0.27 2.67 -5.97
CA GLU A 451 1.20 1.62 -5.58
C GLU A 451 0.65 0.91 -4.35
N CYS A 452 1.14 -0.31 -4.07
CA CYS A 452 0.70 -1.04 -2.89
C CYS A 452 0.91 -0.22 -1.60
N THR A 453 1.99 0.57 -1.55
CA THR A 453 2.36 1.44 -0.43
C THR A 453 1.57 2.74 -0.34
N ASP A 454 0.79 3.10 -1.36
CA ASP A 454 -0.18 4.20 -1.23
C ASP A 454 -1.31 3.83 -0.28
N CYS A 455 -1.74 2.57 -0.26
CA CYS A 455 -2.85 2.15 0.59
C CYS A 455 -2.40 1.41 1.84
N HIS A 456 -1.30 0.66 1.75
CA HIS A 456 -0.87 -0.27 2.79
C HIS A 456 0.51 0.08 3.33
N ASN A 457 0.69 -0.04 4.64
CA ASN A 457 2.02 -0.02 5.24
C ASN A 457 2.42 -1.45 5.64
N PRO A 458 3.28 -2.15 4.86
CA PRO A 458 3.60 -3.55 5.11
C PRO A 458 4.33 -3.79 6.45
N HIS A 459 4.93 -2.74 7.05
CA HIS A 459 5.54 -2.82 8.38
C HIS A 459 4.50 -2.80 9.52
N ARG A 460 3.28 -2.29 9.27
CA ARG A 460 2.27 -1.98 10.30
C ARG A 460 0.91 -2.65 10.07
N VAL A 461 0.72 -3.27 8.91
CA VAL A 461 -0.49 -4.00 8.54
C VAL A 461 -0.75 -5.14 9.52
N VAL A 462 -1.98 -5.31 10.01
CA VAL A 462 -2.33 -6.36 10.97
C VAL A 462 -3.58 -7.14 10.56
N LYS A 463 -3.67 -8.42 10.95
CA LYS A 463 -4.85 -9.26 10.69
C LYS A 463 -5.91 -9.05 11.79
N PHE A 464 -6.55 -7.88 11.77
CA PHE A 464 -7.69 -7.53 12.62
C PHE A 464 -8.74 -6.77 11.82
N ARG A 465 -10.02 -6.96 12.15
CA ARG A 465 -11.14 -6.29 11.46
C ARG A 465 -11.16 -4.79 11.67
N SER A 466 -10.60 -4.33 12.79
CA SER A 466 -10.39 -2.92 13.10
C SER A 466 -8.90 -2.62 13.18
N PHE A 467 -8.51 -1.40 12.74
CA PHE A 467 -7.15 -0.94 12.87
C PHE A 467 -6.66 -0.90 14.33
N THR A 468 -7.55 -0.80 15.32
CA THR A 468 -7.20 -0.78 16.76
C THR A 468 -6.97 -2.18 17.35
N GLY A 469 -7.31 -3.24 16.62
CA GLY A 469 -7.23 -4.63 17.09
C GLY A 469 -8.50 -5.12 17.80
N GLY A 470 -8.40 -6.27 18.47
CA GLY A 470 -9.50 -6.88 19.22
C GLY A 470 -9.62 -6.36 20.66
N ALA A 471 -10.24 -7.14 21.54
CA ALA A 471 -10.41 -6.77 22.95
C ALA A 471 -9.09 -6.53 23.70
N ALA A 472 -8.01 -7.20 23.31
CA ALA A 472 -6.65 -7.02 23.84
C ALA A 472 -5.80 -6.07 22.99
N GLY A 473 -6.41 -5.29 22.09
CA GLY A 473 -5.70 -4.55 21.05
C GLY A 473 -5.01 -5.48 20.05
N ILE A 474 -3.92 -5.02 19.44
CA ILE A 474 -3.18 -5.76 18.39
C ILE A 474 -2.20 -6.81 18.95
N SER A 475 -1.99 -6.86 20.27
CA SER A 475 -1.14 -7.88 20.91
C SER A 475 -1.88 -9.20 21.12
N GLY A 476 -3.21 -9.21 20.99
CA GLY A 476 -4.05 -10.40 21.12
C GLY A 476 -3.90 -11.40 19.96
N THR A 477 -4.77 -12.41 19.99
CA THR A 477 -4.97 -13.34 18.87
C THR A 477 -5.53 -12.58 17.67
N PRO A 478 -5.00 -12.78 16.45
CA PRO A 478 -5.55 -12.19 15.23
C PRO A 478 -7.02 -12.56 15.03
N ASP A 479 -7.77 -11.69 14.36
CA ASP A 479 -9.13 -12.01 13.95
C ASP A 479 -9.12 -13.03 12.80
N ALA A 480 -10.29 -13.61 12.50
CA ALA A 480 -10.47 -14.50 11.35
C ALA A 480 -10.02 -13.82 10.02
N ALA A 481 -10.24 -12.52 9.89
CA ALA A 481 -9.90 -11.72 8.73
C ALA A 481 -9.27 -10.37 9.12
N GLY A 482 -8.41 -9.83 8.24
CA GLY A 482 -7.81 -8.49 8.41
C GLY A 482 -8.67 -7.36 7.84
N THR A 483 -9.65 -7.68 7.01
CA THR A 483 -10.61 -6.73 6.46
C THR A 483 -11.73 -6.48 7.46
N HIS A 484 -12.41 -5.33 7.32
CA HIS A 484 -13.56 -5.01 8.15
C HIS A 484 -14.71 -5.98 7.90
N ARG A 485 -15.66 -6.01 8.84
CA ARG A 485 -16.78 -6.95 8.82
C ARG A 485 -17.82 -6.53 7.79
N HIS A 486 -18.10 -7.45 6.86
CA HIS A 486 -19.07 -7.31 5.78
C HIS A 486 -20.20 -8.33 5.79
N ASP A 487 -20.29 -9.11 6.87
CA ASP A 487 -21.35 -10.11 6.92
C ASP A 487 -22.74 -9.43 6.96
N GLU A 488 -23.66 -10.03 6.21
CA GLU A 488 -25.04 -9.56 6.09
C GLU A 488 -25.85 -10.02 7.32
N THR A 489 -25.29 -9.85 8.52
CA THR A 489 -25.90 -10.33 9.77
C THR A 489 -26.84 -9.29 10.35
N THR A 490 -28.05 -9.72 10.75
CA THR A 490 -28.99 -8.88 11.50
C THR A 490 -28.37 -8.42 12.83
N GLY A 491 -28.54 -7.14 13.18
CA GLY A 491 -28.05 -6.55 14.42
C GLY A 491 -26.62 -6.00 14.36
N TYR A 492 -25.86 -6.20 13.27
CA TYR A 492 -24.59 -5.51 13.05
C TYR A 492 -24.82 -4.10 12.50
N THR A 493 -24.23 -3.09 13.16
CA THR A 493 -24.19 -1.72 12.63
C THR A 493 -22.96 -1.54 11.76
N HIS A 494 -23.18 -1.36 10.46
CA HIS A 494 -22.13 -1.11 9.50
C HIS A 494 -21.41 0.23 9.78
N THR A 495 -20.11 0.30 9.49
CA THR A 495 -19.27 1.47 9.82
C THR A 495 -18.40 1.91 8.64
N ASN A 496 -17.53 2.90 8.86
CA ASN A 496 -16.48 3.36 7.96
C ASN A 496 -15.09 3.32 8.63
N ILE A 497 -14.97 2.66 9.79
CA ILE A 497 -13.72 2.55 10.56
C ILE A 497 -12.69 1.73 9.79
N ALA A 498 -11.48 2.25 9.63
CA ALA A 498 -10.40 1.55 8.93
C ALA A 498 -10.13 0.17 9.56
N SER A 499 -9.81 -0.81 8.72
CA SER A 499 -9.45 -2.15 9.17
C SER A 499 -7.95 -2.28 9.42
N GLY A 500 -7.52 -3.42 9.97
CA GLY A 500 -6.12 -3.73 10.23
C GLY A 500 -5.25 -3.72 8.98
N VAL A 501 -5.82 -4.01 7.80
CA VAL A 501 -5.07 -3.94 6.52
C VAL A 501 -4.66 -2.52 6.12
N LEU A 502 -5.30 -1.49 6.67
CA LEU A 502 -5.02 -0.07 6.38
C LEU A 502 -4.23 0.61 7.51
N ARG A 503 -3.91 -0.12 8.58
CA ARG A 503 -3.20 0.42 9.74
C ARG A 503 -1.81 0.94 9.34
N GLY A 504 -1.51 2.16 9.78
CA GLY A 504 -0.22 2.80 9.54
C GLY A 504 -0.03 3.38 8.14
N GLY A 505 -1.04 3.26 7.26
CA GLY A 505 -1.10 4.03 6.02
C GLY A 505 -1.36 5.52 6.28
N PHE A 506 -1.20 6.34 5.24
CA PHE A 506 -1.50 7.77 5.32
C PHE A 506 -2.69 8.16 4.43
N GLY A 507 -3.39 9.20 4.86
CA GLY A 507 -4.56 9.75 4.18
C GLY A 507 -4.76 11.21 4.54
N VAL A 508 -5.93 11.75 4.20
CA VAL A 508 -6.30 13.13 4.49
C VAL A 508 -7.74 13.25 4.97
N GLU A 509 -7.96 14.16 5.91
CA GLU A 509 -9.29 14.57 6.35
C GLU A 509 -9.61 15.97 5.81
N PRO A 510 -10.65 16.15 4.98
CA PRO A 510 -11.04 17.46 4.47
C PRO A 510 -11.69 18.32 5.55
N SER A 511 -11.39 19.61 5.51
CA SER A 511 -12.03 20.67 6.29
C SER A 511 -12.91 21.51 5.37
N TYR A 512 -14.03 22.03 5.88
CA TYR A 512 -14.98 22.80 5.06
C TYR A 512 -15.37 24.13 5.73
N ALA A 513 -15.28 25.22 4.97
CA ALA A 513 -15.76 26.55 5.40
C ALA A 513 -17.21 26.85 4.99
N SER A 514 -17.79 26.02 4.12
CA SER A 514 -19.13 26.18 3.55
C SER A 514 -19.82 24.82 3.47
N THR A 515 -21.14 24.80 3.67
CA THR A 515 -21.97 23.59 3.53
C THR A 515 -22.53 23.41 2.12
N SER A 516 -22.21 24.31 1.20
CA SER A 516 -22.70 24.26 -0.19
C SER A 516 -22.05 23.17 -0.99
N PHE A 517 -22.85 22.45 -1.79
CA PHE A 517 -22.35 21.50 -2.77
C PHE A 517 -21.36 22.13 -3.74
N GLN A 518 -21.47 23.44 -3.99
CA GLN A 518 -20.60 24.13 -4.93
C GLN A 518 -19.26 24.51 -4.34
N SER A 519 -19.02 24.30 -3.04
CA SER A 519 -17.77 24.70 -2.40
C SER A 519 -16.77 23.54 -2.36
N LEU A 520 -15.52 23.82 -2.69
CA LEU A 520 -14.41 22.90 -2.39
C LEU A 520 -14.14 22.88 -0.87
N PRO A 521 -13.48 21.82 -0.37
CA PRO A 521 -12.83 21.84 0.93
C PRO A 521 -11.96 23.09 1.11
N SER A 522 -11.95 23.66 2.32
CA SER A 522 -11.11 24.81 2.66
C SER A 522 -9.68 24.42 3.03
N GLY A 523 -9.42 23.13 3.19
CA GLY A 523 -8.11 22.58 3.52
C GLY A 523 -8.19 21.11 3.89
N TYR A 524 -7.04 20.52 4.20
CA TYR A 524 -6.92 19.11 4.54
C TYR A 524 -5.98 18.93 5.73
N THR A 525 -6.32 18.00 6.62
CA THR A 525 -5.42 17.53 7.69
C THR A 525 -4.83 16.20 7.26
N VAL A 526 -3.50 16.11 7.16
CA VAL A 526 -2.81 14.86 6.86
C VAL A 526 -2.95 13.89 8.05
N LYS A 527 -3.38 12.66 7.75
CA LYS A 527 -3.56 11.55 8.70
C LYS A 527 -2.45 10.54 8.46
N ARG A 528 -1.62 10.24 9.47
CA ARG A 528 -0.42 9.41 9.31
C ARG A 528 0.08 8.84 10.64
N GLY A 529 1.04 7.93 10.56
CA GLY A 529 1.63 7.28 11.74
C GLY A 529 0.86 6.03 12.18
N ASP A 530 1.41 5.36 13.18
CA ASP A 530 0.78 4.22 13.84
C ASP A 530 0.10 4.67 15.15
N PRO A 531 -1.10 4.18 15.48
CA PRO A 531 -1.78 4.59 16.71
C PRO A 531 -1.19 3.96 17.98
N GLY A 532 -0.21 3.05 17.87
CA GLY A 532 0.33 2.29 18.98
C GLY A 532 -0.77 1.51 19.71
N ALA A 533 -0.82 1.65 21.04
CA ALA A 533 -1.87 1.04 21.86
C ALA A 533 -3.17 1.86 21.91
N SER A 534 -3.24 3.01 21.23
CA SER A 534 -4.44 3.85 21.25
C SER A 534 -5.62 3.16 20.57
N VAL A 535 -6.79 3.30 21.18
CA VAL A 535 -8.08 2.82 20.65
C VAL A 535 -8.95 3.98 20.13
N ASP A 536 -8.38 5.19 20.01
CA ASP A 536 -9.13 6.35 19.55
C ASP A 536 -9.49 6.23 18.06
N THR A 537 -10.79 6.09 17.81
CA THR A 537 -11.36 6.05 16.46
C THR A 537 -11.95 7.39 16.04
N SER A 538 -11.65 8.49 16.73
CA SER A 538 -12.13 9.82 16.36
C SER A 538 -11.58 10.27 15.00
N VAL A 539 -12.34 11.11 14.30
CA VAL A 539 -11.86 11.75 13.06
C VAL A 539 -10.76 12.78 13.37
N SER A 540 -10.68 13.28 14.61
CA SER A 540 -9.63 14.22 15.06
C SER A 540 -8.28 13.56 15.31
N ALA A 541 -8.20 12.23 15.43
CA ALA A 541 -6.93 11.52 15.62
C ALA A 541 -5.91 11.87 14.53
N SER A 542 -4.61 11.86 14.85
CA SER A 542 -3.54 12.24 13.92
C SER A 542 -3.24 11.18 12.85
N TYR A 543 -3.75 9.96 13.02
CA TYR A 543 -3.58 8.82 12.13
C TYR A 543 -4.86 8.48 11.38
N VAL A 544 -4.76 7.60 10.38
CA VAL A 544 -5.92 7.12 9.63
C VAL A 544 -6.85 6.34 10.55
N THR A 545 -8.10 6.79 10.63
CA THR A 545 -9.17 6.10 11.38
C THR A 545 -10.33 5.68 10.48
N ARG A 546 -10.33 6.08 9.20
CA ARG A 546 -11.39 5.80 8.22
C ARG A 546 -10.80 5.40 6.87
N GLU A 547 -11.45 4.47 6.18
CA GLU A 547 -11.03 4.04 4.84
C GLU A 547 -11.01 5.22 3.85
N TYR A 548 -12.03 6.08 3.88
CA TYR A 548 -12.12 7.20 2.93
C TYR A 548 -10.93 8.16 3.02
N GLN A 549 -10.27 8.28 4.18
CA GLN A 549 -9.13 9.20 4.34
C GLN A 549 -7.99 8.81 3.40
N ILE A 550 -7.79 7.51 3.16
CA ILE A 550 -6.81 7.01 2.21
C ILE A 550 -7.25 7.33 0.79
N CYS A 551 -8.52 7.11 0.44
CA CYS A 551 -9.03 7.39 -0.90
C CYS A 551 -8.98 8.89 -1.25
N LEU A 552 -9.37 9.76 -0.32
CA LEU A 552 -9.47 11.20 -0.58
C LEU A 552 -8.13 11.86 -0.85
N LYS A 553 -7.00 11.27 -0.46
CA LYS A 553 -5.69 11.85 -0.80
C LYS A 553 -5.42 11.85 -2.31
N CYS A 554 -6.02 10.93 -3.07
CA CYS A 554 -5.86 10.86 -4.53
C CYS A 554 -7.13 11.32 -5.26
N HIS A 555 -8.31 11.14 -4.64
CA HIS A 555 -9.61 11.39 -5.26
C HIS A 555 -10.24 12.72 -4.84
N SER A 556 -9.42 13.71 -4.49
CA SER A 556 -9.87 15.06 -4.14
C SER A 556 -8.89 16.12 -4.62
N ASP A 557 -9.23 17.39 -4.40
CA ASP A 557 -8.35 18.52 -4.66
C ASP A 557 -7.09 18.58 -3.76
N TYR A 558 -6.91 17.62 -2.85
CA TYR A 558 -5.60 17.33 -2.27
C TYR A 558 -4.64 16.72 -3.31
N GLY A 559 -5.09 15.70 -4.04
CA GLY A 559 -4.23 14.93 -4.97
C GLY A 559 -4.07 15.56 -6.35
N TYR A 560 -4.97 16.45 -6.76
CA TYR A 560 -4.90 17.15 -8.04
C TYR A 560 -5.47 18.55 -7.95
N THR A 561 -5.12 19.43 -8.88
CA THR A 561 -5.68 20.79 -8.92
C THR A 561 -7.16 20.75 -9.35
N ASP A 562 -8.07 21.31 -8.56
CA ASP A 562 -9.46 21.56 -8.94
C ASP A 562 -9.75 23.06 -8.81
N ASN A 563 -9.92 23.75 -9.94
CA ASN A 563 -10.37 25.15 -9.94
C ASN A 563 -11.89 25.30 -9.74
N ASN A 564 -12.61 24.18 -9.58
CA ASN A 564 -14.04 24.07 -9.42
C ASN A 564 -14.88 24.62 -10.58
N VAL A 565 -14.26 24.83 -11.74
CA VAL A 565 -14.92 25.30 -12.95
C VAL A 565 -15.42 24.12 -13.78
N TYR A 566 -16.57 24.29 -14.43
CA TYR A 566 -17.15 23.34 -15.37
C TYR A 566 -17.79 24.14 -16.54
N PRO A 567 -17.74 23.67 -17.81
CA PRO A 567 -17.12 22.43 -18.30
C PRO A 567 -15.60 22.49 -18.44
N LEU A 568 -15.02 23.70 -18.55
CA LEU A 568 -13.59 23.90 -18.73
C LEU A 568 -12.89 24.09 -17.38
N GLY A 569 -12.55 22.98 -16.72
CA GLY A 569 -11.87 22.94 -15.42
C GLY A 569 -10.51 22.23 -15.47
N THR A 570 -9.88 22.07 -14.30
CA THR A 570 -8.58 21.37 -14.15
C THR A 570 -8.72 19.92 -13.67
N ARG A 571 -9.94 19.39 -13.60
CA ARG A 571 -10.19 18.02 -13.14
C ARG A 571 -9.57 16.98 -14.09
N PRO A 572 -9.06 15.85 -13.58
CA PRO A 572 -8.43 14.86 -14.44
C PRO A 572 -9.38 14.21 -15.43
N ALA A 573 -8.93 14.01 -16.67
CA ALA A 573 -9.67 13.31 -17.71
C ALA A 573 -9.77 11.79 -17.45
N LEU A 574 -10.83 11.19 -18.00
CA LEU A 574 -10.95 9.73 -18.17
C LEU A 574 -10.04 9.23 -19.31
N GLY A 575 -9.98 7.91 -19.51
CA GLY A 575 -9.34 7.30 -20.68
C GLY A 575 -7.86 6.99 -20.56
N ARG A 576 -7.33 6.89 -19.34
CA ARG A 576 -5.99 6.35 -19.13
C ARG A 576 -5.96 4.84 -19.41
N SER A 577 -4.79 4.32 -19.79
CA SER A 577 -4.56 2.86 -19.92
C SER A 577 -5.02 2.12 -18.65
N GLY A 578 -5.78 1.03 -18.83
CA GLY A 578 -6.38 0.27 -17.72
C GLY A 578 -7.47 1.01 -16.92
N GLY A 579 -7.73 2.28 -17.22
CA GLY A 579 -8.74 3.09 -16.55
C GLY A 579 -10.11 3.06 -17.24
N THR A 580 -11.05 3.84 -16.70
CA THR A 580 -12.39 3.97 -17.29
C THR A 580 -12.33 4.73 -18.62
N PRO A 581 -12.93 4.22 -19.71
CA PRO A 581 -12.97 4.91 -21.01
C PRO A 581 -13.71 6.26 -20.94
N PRO A 582 -13.30 7.28 -21.71
CA PRO A 582 -14.05 8.53 -21.83
C PRO A 582 -15.45 8.29 -22.41
N GLY A 583 -16.43 9.07 -21.97
CA GLY A 583 -17.84 8.93 -22.35
C GLY A 583 -18.60 7.88 -21.55
N SER A 584 -17.94 7.12 -20.67
CA SER A 584 -18.61 6.21 -19.75
C SER A 584 -19.57 6.99 -18.85
N ASN A 585 -20.85 6.65 -18.88
CA ASN A 585 -21.92 7.41 -18.21
C ASN A 585 -21.98 8.90 -18.61
N ASN A 586 -21.57 9.22 -19.84
CA ASN A 586 -21.41 10.58 -20.35
C ASN A 586 -20.30 11.39 -19.67
N LEU A 587 -19.49 10.80 -18.78
CA LEU A 587 -18.38 11.49 -18.14
C LEU A 587 -17.14 11.49 -19.03
N THR A 588 -16.45 12.62 -19.09
CA THR A 588 -15.15 12.80 -19.73
C THR A 588 -14.06 13.12 -18.72
N VAL A 589 -14.44 13.57 -17.52
CA VAL A 589 -13.55 13.88 -16.39
C VAL A 589 -13.99 13.18 -15.11
N TYR A 590 -13.04 12.88 -14.23
CA TYR A 590 -13.33 12.46 -12.86
C TYR A 590 -13.86 13.65 -12.04
N THR A 591 -14.63 13.35 -10.99
CA THR A 591 -15.16 14.35 -10.08
C THR A 591 -14.35 14.42 -8.78
N ASN A 592 -14.65 15.42 -7.95
CA ASN A 592 -13.99 15.63 -6.66
C ASN A 592 -14.79 15.01 -5.52
N GLN A 593 -14.25 13.93 -4.97
CA GLN A 593 -14.97 13.10 -4.01
C GLN A 593 -15.08 13.77 -2.64
N ALA A 594 -14.09 14.57 -2.23
CA ALA A 594 -14.19 15.32 -0.98
C ALA A 594 -15.28 16.40 -1.05
N LYS A 595 -15.47 17.06 -2.19
CA LYS A 595 -16.59 17.99 -2.42
C LYS A 595 -17.94 17.27 -2.34
N GLU A 596 -18.05 16.11 -2.97
CA GLU A 596 -19.30 15.37 -3.09
C GLU A 596 -19.74 14.73 -1.78
N PHE A 597 -18.83 14.04 -1.09
CA PHE A 597 -19.14 13.30 0.14
C PHE A 597 -19.28 14.17 1.39
N GLN A 598 -19.04 15.46 1.29
CA GLN A 598 -19.19 16.37 2.42
C GLN A 598 -20.54 16.14 3.10
N ALA A 599 -20.49 15.87 4.41
CA ALA A 599 -21.65 15.53 5.23
C ALA A 599 -21.84 16.52 6.38
N PRO A 600 -22.38 17.74 6.13
CA PRO A 600 -22.55 18.73 7.18
C PRO A 600 -23.50 18.24 8.27
N VAL A 601 -23.08 18.38 9.53
CA VAL A 601 -23.94 18.04 10.69
C VAL A 601 -25.27 18.76 10.64
N THR A 602 -25.28 20.03 10.22
CA THR A 602 -26.48 20.85 10.08
C THR A 602 -27.45 20.35 9.01
N HIS A 603 -26.98 19.52 8.06
CA HIS A 603 -27.79 18.96 6.97
C HIS A 603 -28.27 17.52 7.24
N ARG A 604 -27.94 16.95 8.41
CA ARG A 604 -28.43 15.63 8.81
C ARG A 604 -29.94 15.64 9.07
N GLY A 605 -30.54 14.47 8.92
CA GLY A 605 -31.97 14.27 9.08
C GLY A 605 -32.79 14.91 7.96
N GLU A 606 -34.07 15.16 8.29
CA GLU A 606 -35.06 15.75 7.40
C GLU A 606 -35.21 17.27 7.65
N GLY A 607 -35.92 17.94 6.74
CA GLY A 607 -36.29 19.37 6.84
C GLY A 607 -35.47 20.29 5.93
N THR A 608 -35.88 21.56 5.85
CA THR A 608 -35.19 22.61 5.07
C THR A 608 -33.82 22.92 5.65
N LYS A 609 -32.75 22.75 4.86
CA LYS A 609 -31.39 23.07 5.28
C LYS A 609 -30.78 24.10 4.34
N ALA A 610 -30.47 25.28 4.87
CA ALA A 610 -29.91 26.38 4.09
C ALA A 610 -28.52 26.04 3.52
N ASN A 611 -28.13 26.72 2.45
CA ASN A 611 -26.81 26.62 1.83
C ASN A 611 -26.45 25.21 1.32
N SER A 612 -27.41 24.44 0.80
CA SER A 612 -27.10 23.13 0.18
C SER A 612 -26.37 23.25 -1.16
N GLY A 613 -26.39 24.43 -1.76
CA GLY A 613 -25.95 24.68 -3.14
C GLY A 613 -27.10 24.58 -4.16
N ALA A 614 -28.29 24.18 -3.74
CA ALA A 614 -29.51 24.27 -4.53
C ALA A 614 -29.99 25.72 -4.67
N GLY A 615 -30.76 26.01 -5.71
CA GLY A 615 -31.37 27.33 -5.92
C GLY A 615 -32.34 27.71 -4.80
N SER A 616 -32.40 29.00 -4.49
CA SER A 616 -33.25 29.57 -3.42
C SER A 616 -34.74 29.24 -3.58
N ASN A 617 -35.19 29.03 -4.81
CA ASN A 617 -36.59 28.72 -5.12
C ASN A 617 -37.03 27.30 -4.72
N TYR A 618 -36.09 26.43 -4.33
CA TYR A 618 -36.37 25.05 -3.91
C TYR A 618 -35.86 24.78 -2.50
N ALA A 619 -35.95 25.78 -1.62
CA ALA A 619 -35.46 25.66 -0.24
C ALA A 619 -36.38 24.82 0.66
N THR A 620 -37.68 24.72 0.36
CA THR A 620 -38.62 24.00 1.23
C THR A 620 -38.28 22.52 1.29
N ASN A 621 -37.92 22.04 2.48
CA ASN A 621 -37.56 20.67 2.83
C ASN A 621 -36.46 20.04 1.96
N ASN A 622 -35.71 20.87 1.24
CA ASN A 622 -34.54 20.46 0.48
C ASN A 622 -33.30 20.60 1.35
N HIS A 623 -32.35 19.69 1.12
CA HIS A 623 -31.12 19.58 1.87
C HIS A 623 -30.11 18.79 1.06
N ARG A 624 -28.81 18.89 1.39
CA ARG A 624 -27.82 18.00 0.77
C ARG A 624 -28.14 16.56 1.09
N SER A 625 -27.78 15.66 0.18
CA SER A 625 -27.84 14.22 0.39
C SER A 625 -26.49 13.61 0.10
N TRP A 626 -26.20 12.47 0.72
CA TRP A 626 -24.95 11.75 0.57
C TRP A 626 -25.15 10.30 0.98
N HIS A 627 -24.39 9.40 0.36
CA HIS A 627 -24.13 8.10 0.95
C HIS A 627 -23.22 8.26 2.17
N PRO A 628 -23.42 7.50 3.25
CA PRO A 628 -22.78 7.75 4.54
C PRO A 628 -21.33 7.26 4.61
N VAL A 629 -20.51 7.64 3.62
CA VAL A 629 -19.08 7.28 3.55
C VAL A 629 -18.27 8.08 4.57
N MET A 630 -18.48 9.40 4.65
CA MET A 630 -17.81 10.23 5.64
C MET A 630 -18.55 10.22 6.98
N ASP A 631 -19.87 10.35 6.95
CA ASP A 631 -20.68 10.53 8.14
C ASP A 631 -22.14 10.08 7.96
N ALA A 632 -22.79 9.78 9.08
CA ALA A 632 -24.17 9.33 9.13
C ALA A 632 -25.13 10.37 8.55
N THR A 633 -26.17 9.91 7.84
CA THR A 633 -27.14 10.81 7.21
C THR A 633 -28.15 11.40 8.19
N GLY A 634 -28.41 10.73 9.31
CA GLY A 634 -29.50 11.02 10.25
C GLY A 634 -30.90 10.75 9.70
N ARG A 635 -31.03 10.14 8.51
CA ARG A 635 -32.31 9.95 7.81
C ARG A 635 -32.84 8.54 8.02
N ASN A 636 -34.05 8.43 8.56
CA ASN A 636 -34.67 7.16 9.00
C ASN A 636 -36.10 6.97 8.46
N GLY A 637 -36.49 7.70 7.42
CA GLY A 637 -37.83 7.59 6.82
C GLY A 637 -38.07 6.29 6.04
N ALA A 638 -37.02 5.49 5.82
CA ALA A 638 -37.13 4.16 5.22
C ALA A 638 -37.09 3.09 6.32
N ASN A 639 -37.75 1.96 6.09
CA ASN A 639 -37.71 0.82 7.01
C ASN A 639 -36.69 -0.24 6.56
N ALA A 640 -36.45 -1.24 7.42
CA ALA A 640 -35.47 -2.29 7.18
C ALA A 640 -35.70 -3.05 5.86
N ALA A 641 -36.95 -3.23 5.43
CA ALA A 641 -37.29 -3.94 4.20
C ALA A 641 -36.79 -3.22 2.93
N ALA A 642 -36.49 -1.91 3.01
CA ALA A 642 -35.90 -1.17 1.91
C ALA A 642 -34.43 -1.53 1.66
N PHE A 643 -33.73 -2.12 2.63
CA PHE A 643 -32.30 -2.38 2.52
C PHE A 643 -32.00 -3.87 2.62
N ARG A 644 -30.89 -4.28 2.01
CA ARG A 644 -30.27 -5.56 2.31
C ARG A 644 -29.56 -5.45 3.66
N ALA A 645 -29.34 -6.58 4.32
CA ALA A 645 -28.47 -6.60 5.48
C ALA A 645 -27.03 -6.30 5.05
N PRO A 646 -26.22 -5.62 5.89
CA PRO A 646 -26.57 -5.09 7.20
C PRO A 646 -27.19 -3.67 7.18
N TRP A 647 -27.34 -3.04 6.00
CA TRP A 647 -27.76 -1.63 5.91
C TRP A 647 -29.17 -1.34 6.43
N GLY A 648 -30.03 -2.35 6.57
CA GLY A 648 -31.34 -2.22 7.22
C GLY A 648 -31.31 -2.12 8.76
N ASN A 649 -30.18 -2.41 9.41
CA ASN A 649 -30.11 -2.57 10.87
C ASN A 649 -30.12 -1.24 11.65
N ALA A 650 -29.55 -0.17 11.09
CA ALA A 650 -29.25 1.06 11.81
C ALA A 650 -29.48 2.32 10.98
N ILE A 651 -30.58 2.32 10.20
CA ILE A 651 -30.90 3.33 9.17
C ILE A 651 -30.78 4.76 9.71
N GLY A 652 -29.91 5.55 9.07
CA GLY A 652 -29.63 6.94 9.41
C GLY A 652 -28.45 7.12 10.35
N THR A 653 -27.95 6.07 11.00
CA THR A 653 -26.83 6.12 11.96
C THR A 653 -25.63 5.30 11.52
N GLN A 654 -25.80 4.37 10.58
CA GLN A 654 -24.71 3.60 9.99
C GLN A 654 -23.86 4.45 9.03
N THR A 655 -22.61 4.05 8.88
CA THR A 655 -21.71 4.54 7.84
C THR A 655 -21.28 3.40 6.93
N MET A 656 -20.59 3.72 5.83
CA MET A 656 -20.21 2.76 4.80
C MET A 656 -18.80 2.99 4.27
N TYR A 657 -18.23 1.98 3.63
CA TYR A 657 -16.88 2.00 3.09
C TYR A 657 -16.87 2.36 1.59
N CYS A 658 -15.76 2.91 1.11
CA CYS A 658 -15.57 3.08 -0.33
C CYS A 658 -15.58 1.70 -1.04
N SER A 659 -15.00 0.70 -0.38
CA SER A 659 -14.95 -0.69 -0.79
C SER A 659 -16.32 -1.41 -0.83
N ASP A 660 -17.40 -0.82 -0.33
CA ASP A 660 -18.77 -1.36 -0.53
C ASP A 660 -19.23 -1.18 -1.98
N CYS A 661 -18.75 -0.13 -2.65
CA CYS A 661 -19.10 0.21 -4.02
C CYS A 661 -17.98 -0.12 -5.00
N HIS A 662 -16.73 0.04 -4.58
CA HIS A 662 -15.55 -0.08 -5.43
C HIS A 662 -14.74 -1.35 -5.17
N GLY A 663 -14.40 -2.05 -6.24
CA GLY A 663 -13.64 -3.29 -6.27
C GLY A 663 -14.20 -4.28 -7.28
N SER A 664 -13.77 -5.52 -7.12
CA SER A 664 -14.10 -6.63 -8.01
C SER A 664 -15.59 -6.88 -8.10
N ASN A 665 -16.05 -7.41 -9.22
CA ASN A 665 -17.44 -7.78 -9.40
C ASN A 665 -17.91 -8.74 -8.30
N THR A 666 -19.10 -8.47 -7.78
CA THR A 666 -19.75 -9.27 -6.73
C THR A 666 -21.08 -9.79 -7.22
N ALA A 667 -21.66 -10.77 -6.51
CA ALA A 667 -22.99 -11.27 -6.80
C ALA A 667 -24.06 -10.16 -6.76
N ASP A 668 -25.17 -10.35 -7.48
CA ASP A 668 -26.24 -9.35 -7.66
C ASP A 668 -26.80 -8.79 -6.36
N ASN A 669 -26.77 -9.58 -5.29
CA ASN A 669 -27.38 -9.27 -4.00
C ASN A 669 -26.37 -9.01 -2.88
N SER A 670 -25.08 -8.90 -3.16
CA SER A 670 -24.07 -8.74 -2.13
C SER A 670 -22.96 -7.78 -2.54
N VAL A 671 -22.35 -7.14 -1.54
CA VAL A 671 -21.07 -6.42 -1.69
C VAL A 671 -19.87 -7.32 -1.38
N VAL A 672 -20.10 -8.55 -0.92
CA VAL A 672 -19.04 -9.50 -0.54
C VAL A 672 -18.39 -10.12 -1.79
N PRO A 673 -17.07 -9.99 -1.97
CA PRO A 673 -16.34 -10.63 -3.06
C PRO A 673 -16.46 -12.16 -3.05
N PRO A 674 -16.30 -12.81 -4.21
CA PRO A 674 -16.24 -14.27 -4.28
C PRO A 674 -15.21 -14.84 -3.32
N GLY A 675 -15.58 -15.91 -2.60
CA GLY A 675 -14.72 -16.51 -1.57
C GLY A 675 -14.77 -15.82 -0.20
N GLY A 676 -15.54 -14.74 -0.05
CA GLY A 676 -15.76 -14.10 1.24
C GLY A 676 -14.53 -13.33 1.73
N GLU A 677 -14.16 -13.55 2.99
CA GLU A 677 -13.09 -12.79 3.65
C GLU A 677 -11.68 -13.29 3.29
N ASP A 678 -11.54 -14.57 2.97
CA ASP A 678 -10.30 -15.19 2.48
C ASP A 678 -10.26 -15.27 0.94
N GLY A 679 -11.25 -14.66 0.27
CA GLY A 679 -11.44 -14.72 -1.18
C GLY A 679 -10.75 -13.59 -1.95
N THR A 680 -11.44 -13.10 -2.97
CA THR A 680 -10.98 -11.95 -3.76
C THR A 680 -10.75 -10.73 -2.84
N PRO A 681 -9.59 -10.04 -2.95
CA PRO A 681 -9.26 -8.92 -2.08
C PRO A 681 -10.31 -7.80 -2.07
N TRP A 682 -10.61 -7.28 -0.88
CA TRP A 682 -11.45 -6.09 -0.74
C TRP A 682 -10.70 -4.81 -1.09
N GLY A 683 -11.38 -3.89 -1.77
CA GLY A 683 -10.84 -2.57 -2.10
C GLY A 683 -10.71 -2.32 -3.60
N PRO A 684 -10.34 -1.09 -4.00
CA PRO A 684 -10.41 -0.65 -5.39
C PRO A 684 -9.16 -1.04 -6.20
N HIS A 685 -8.83 -2.34 -6.27
CA HIS A 685 -7.71 -2.84 -7.07
C HIS A 685 -8.07 -2.91 -8.56
N GLY A 686 -9.13 -3.67 -8.89
CA GLY A 686 -9.62 -3.90 -10.24
C GLY A 686 -11.10 -4.29 -10.27
N SER A 687 -11.70 -4.22 -11.46
CA SER A 687 -13.09 -4.57 -11.75
C SER A 687 -13.30 -4.86 -13.24
N ASN A 688 -14.38 -5.58 -13.57
CA ASN A 688 -14.88 -5.67 -14.94
C ASN A 688 -15.84 -4.54 -15.31
N ASN A 689 -16.24 -3.71 -14.33
CA ASN A 689 -17.10 -2.56 -14.57
C ASN A 689 -16.29 -1.25 -14.52
N ASN A 690 -16.73 -0.28 -15.34
CA ASN A 690 -16.23 1.09 -15.31
C ASN A 690 -16.29 1.69 -13.91
N PHE A 691 -15.36 2.61 -13.62
CA PHE A 691 -15.16 3.27 -12.33
C PHE A 691 -14.86 2.32 -11.17
N LEU A 692 -14.29 1.14 -11.47
CA LEU A 692 -13.96 0.10 -10.50
C LEU A 692 -15.19 -0.37 -9.71
N LEU A 693 -16.37 -0.42 -10.33
CA LEU A 693 -17.60 -0.69 -9.59
C LEU A 693 -17.84 -2.18 -9.39
N LYS A 694 -18.37 -2.55 -8.23
CA LYS A 694 -18.73 -3.94 -7.91
C LYS A 694 -19.90 -4.48 -8.73
N GLY A 695 -20.66 -3.59 -9.38
CA GLY A 695 -21.81 -3.90 -10.23
C GLY A 695 -21.99 -2.84 -11.31
N VAL A 696 -22.97 -3.06 -12.19
CA VAL A 696 -23.24 -2.17 -13.33
C VAL A 696 -23.92 -0.90 -12.84
N TRP A 697 -23.42 0.26 -13.30
CA TRP A 697 -24.09 1.54 -13.16
C TRP A 697 -24.03 2.30 -14.47
N ASN A 698 -25.18 2.45 -15.14
CA ASN A 698 -25.35 3.14 -16.42
C ASN A 698 -26.82 3.51 -16.64
N SER A 699 -27.16 3.95 -17.86
CA SER A 699 -28.52 4.35 -18.24
C SER A 699 -29.56 3.22 -18.30
N THR A 700 -29.15 1.96 -18.14
CA THR A 700 -30.06 0.80 -18.19
C THR A 700 -30.43 0.25 -16.81
N VAL A 701 -29.74 0.66 -15.74
CA VAL A 701 -30.03 0.17 -14.38
C VAL A 701 -31.42 0.63 -13.92
N GLY A 702 -32.23 -0.32 -13.49
CA GLY A 702 -33.62 -0.14 -13.07
C GLY A 702 -34.40 -1.44 -13.20
N ALA A 703 -35.60 -1.37 -13.78
CA ALA A 703 -36.43 -2.53 -14.09
C ALA A 703 -37.21 -2.34 -15.40
N ASP A 704 -37.52 -3.46 -16.04
CA ASP A 704 -38.39 -3.57 -17.21
C ASP A 704 -39.67 -4.33 -16.87
N SER A 705 -40.70 -4.26 -17.71
CA SER A 705 -41.95 -5.03 -17.56
C SER A 705 -42.57 -4.93 -16.16
N ARG A 706 -42.68 -3.71 -15.62
CA ARG A 706 -43.17 -3.41 -14.25
C ARG A 706 -42.37 -4.10 -13.13
N GLY A 707 -41.15 -4.54 -13.41
CA GLY A 707 -40.34 -5.33 -12.49
C GLY A 707 -40.84 -6.76 -12.30
N ASP A 708 -41.78 -7.24 -13.14
CA ASP A 708 -42.30 -8.62 -13.08
C ASP A 708 -41.19 -9.65 -13.31
N ASN A 709 -40.13 -9.27 -14.04
CA ASN A 709 -38.94 -10.09 -14.29
C ASN A 709 -37.76 -9.73 -13.36
N GLY A 710 -38.01 -8.93 -12.31
CA GLY A 710 -36.97 -8.37 -11.45
C GLY A 710 -36.23 -7.16 -12.07
N PRO A 711 -35.25 -6.60 -11.34
CA PRO A 711 -34.40 -5.53 -11.84
C PRO A 711 -33.47 -6.02 -12.96
N ASN A 712 -32.89 -5.09 -13.72
CA ASN A 712 -31.77 -5.44 -14.61
C ASN A 712 -30.62 -6.06 -13.79
N ALA A 713 -30.04 -7.15 -14.31
CA ALA A 713 -29.08 -7.97 -13.58
C ALA A 713 -27.83 -7.18 -13.13
N ASN A 714 -27.32 -7.52 -11.95
CA ASN A 714 -26.12 -6.96 -11.33
C ASN A 714 -26.06 -5.42 -11.21
N GLY A 715 -27.18 -4.74 -11.00
CA GLY A 715 -27.21 -3.29 -10.75
C GLY A 715 -26.52 -2.92 -9.44
N LEU A 716 -25.58 -1.96 -9.48
CA LEU A 716 -24.76 -1.54 -8.33
C LEU A 716 -25.60 -1.20 -7.09
N CYS A 717 -26.65 -0.38 -7.26
CA CYS A 717 -27.49 0.08 -6.16
C CYS A 717 -28.18 -1.07 -5.43
N PHE A 718 -28.51 -2.15 -6.14
CA PHE A 718 -29.25 -3.28 -5.60
C PHE A 718 -28.42 -4.21 -4.71
N LYS A 719 -27.12 -3.92 -4.55
CA LYS A 719 -26.26 -4.58 -3.56
C LYS A 719 -26.58 -4.14 -2.13
N CYS A 720 -27.11 -2.92 -1.96
CA CYS A 720 -27.51 -2.39 -0.66
C CYS A 720 -29.02 -2.08 -0.57
N HIS A 721 -29.62 -1.64 -1.67
CA HIS A 721 -31.06 -1.35 -1.75
C HIS A 721 -31.83 -2.59 -2.20
N ASN A 722 -32.90 -2.95 -1.50
CA ASN A 722 -33.69 -4.12 -1.84
C ASN A 722 -34.45 -3.90 -3.17
N PRO A 723 -34.15 -4.64 -4.24
CA PRO A 723 -34.79 -4.43 -5.53
C PRO A 723 -36.29 -4.68 -5.49
N ASN A 724 -36.78 -5.55 -4.60
CA ASN A 724 -38.23 -5.72 -4.43
C ASN A 724 -38.89 -4.41 -4.00
N THR A 725 -38.23 -3.62 -3.16
CA THR A 725 -38.78 -2.34 -2.67
C THR A 725 -38.64 -1.21 -3.71
N TYR A 726 -37.56 -1.19 -4.49
CA TYR A 726 -37.23 -0.06 -5.36
C TYR A 726 -37.57 -0.24 -6.85
N ALA A 727 -37.82 -1.48 -7.28
CA ALA A 727 -37.83 -1.84 -8.69
C ALA A 727 -38.87 -2.92 -9.06
N ASN A 728 -39.91 -3.10 -8.24
CA ASN A 728 -41.00 -4.06 -8.47
C ASN A 728 -42.36 -3.40 -8.17
N ARG A 729 -43.35 -3.54 -9.07
CA ARG A 729 -44.71 -3.02 -8.86
C ARG A 729 -45.42 -3.57 -7.62
N ASN A 730 -45.10 -4.80 -7.23
CA ASN A 730 -45.64 -5.48 -6.06
C ASN A 730 -44.72 -5.30 -4.83
N GLY A 731 -43.79 -4.36 -4.92
CA GLY A 731 -42.78 -4.09 -3.91
C GLY A 731 -43.36 -3.66 -2.58
N SER A 732 -43.04 -4.39 -1.53
CA SER A 732 -43.35 -4.04 -0.14
C SER A 732 -42.26 -3.18 0.51
N GLY A 733 -42.53 -2.60 1.68
CA GLY A 733 -41.57 -1.80 2.44
C GLY A 733 -41.81 -0.30 2.33
N THR A 734 -41.10 0.47 3.14
CA THR A 734 -41.25 1.93 3.22
C THR A 734 -39.92 2.58 2.85
N THR A 735 -39.97 3.51 1.90
CA THR A 735 -38.84 4.36 1.53
C THR A 735 -39.16 5.81 1.89
N GLY A 736 -38.19 6.72 1.78
CA GLY A 736 -38.48 8.16 1.90
C GLY A 736 -39.47 8.67 0.84
N PHE A 737 -39.64 7.95 -0.28
CA PHE A 737 -40.59 8.25 -1.34
C PHE A 737 -41.86 7.40 -1.16
N PHE A 738 -42.74 7.87 -0.27
CA PHE A 738 -43.95 7.17 0.16
C PHE A 738 -45.10 8.17 0.30
N ASN A 739 -46.32 7.67 0.15
CA ASN A 739 -47.57 8.41 0.30
C ASN A 739 -48.57 7.58 1.12
N GLY A 740 -49.33 8.20 2.02
CA GLY A 740 -50.29 7.50 2.87
C GLY A 740 -51.38 6.72 2.10
N ASP A 741 -51.83 7.25 0.96
CA ASP A 741 -52.91 6.66 0.16
C ASP A 741 -52.40 5.64 -0.88
N ARG A 742 -51.21 5.89 -1.45
CA ARG A 742 -50.64 5.09 -2.55
C ARG A 742 -49.49 4.17 -2.13
N GLY A 743 -49.06 4.23 -0.88
CA GLY A 743 -47.98 3.41 -0.36
C GLY A 743 -46.59 3.81 -0.90
N ASN A 744 -45.77 2.80 -1.19
CA ASN A 744 -44.42 2.99 -1.71
C ASN A 744 -44.45 3.50 -3.15
N LEU A 745 -44.01 4.75 -3.34
CA LEU A 745 -44.14 5.39 -4.63
C LEU A 745 -43.13 4.86 -5.66
N HIS A 746 -42.05 4.17 -5.26
CA HIS A 746 -41.22 3.45 -6.23
C HIS A 746 -42.02 2.35 -6.93
N ALA A 747 -42.69 1.49 -6.15
CA ALA A 747 -43.55 0.43 -6.67
C ALA A 747 -44.69 0.99 -7.53
N TYR A 748 -45.33 2.07 -7.07
CA TYR A 748 -46.35 2.78 -7.85
C TYR A 748 -45.81 3.24 -9.21
N HIS A 749 -44.65 3.89 -9.24
CA HIS A 749 -44.06 4.35 -10.50
C HIS A 749 -43.64 3.19 -11.38
N THR A 750 -43.04 2.14 -10.83
CA THR A 750 -42.69 0.93 -11.58
C THR A 750 -43.91 0.28 -12.23
N ASP A 751 -45.07 0.24 -11.55
CA ASP A 751 -46.33 -0.23 -12.13
C ASP A 751 -46.80 0.66 -13.29
N LYS A 752 -46.77 1.98 -13.10
CA LYS A 752 -47.33 2.93 -14.06
C LYS A 752 -46.45 3.14 -15.28
N ILE A 753 -45.14 3.35 -15.13
CA ILE A 753 -44.27 3.61 -16.28
C ILE A 753 -43.82 2.37 -17.04
N GLU A 754 -44.12 1.18 -16.50
CA GLU A 754 -43.71 -0.15 -16.97
C GLU A 754 -42.19 -0.40 -17.08
N ARG A 755 -41.39 0.65 -17.16
CA ARG A 755 -39.95 0.62 -17.33
C ARG A 755 -39.32 1.76 -16.56
N ILE A 756 -38.70 1.45 -15.43
CA ILE A 756 -38.04 2.45 -14.59
C ILE A 756 -36.52 2.43 -14.82
N ARG A 757 -35.90 3.61 -14.84
CA ARG A 757 -34.44 3.76 -14.81
C ARG A 757 -34.05 4.71 -13.69
N CYS A 758 -33.08 4.32 -12.88
CA CYS A 758 -32.67 5.09 -11.70
C CYS A 758 -32.21 6.51 -12.08
N ASN A 759 -31.47 6.60 -13.18
CA ASN A 759 -30.89 7.84 -13.72
C ASN A 759 -31.93 8.86 -14.26
N TRP A 760 -33.20 8.47 -14.42
CA TRP A 760 -34.25 9.44 -14.71
C TRP A 760 -34.52 10.39 -13.54
N CYS A 761 -34.29 9.89 -12.32
CA CYS A 761 -34.60 10.58 -11.07
C CYS A 761 -33.37 10.88 -10.21
N HIS A 762 -32.33 10.05 -10.28
CA HIS A 762 -31.13 10.17 -9.46
C HIS A 762 -29.93 10.65 -10.27
N VAL A 763 -28.98 11.31 -9.58
CA VAL A 763 -27.74 11.79 -10.18
C VAL A 763 -26.84 10.66 -10.67
N ALA A 764 -26.07 10.94 -11.72
CA ALA A 764 -25.16 9.98 -12.34
C ALA A 764 -23.95 9.62 -11.46
N VAL A 765 -23.56 10.51 -10.53
CA VAL A 765 -22.48 10.29 -9.56
C VAL A 765 -23.11 10.25 -8.17
N PRO A 766 -23.48 9.06 -7.66
CA PRO A 766 -24.27 8.92 -6.44
C PRO A 766 -23.37 8.94 -5.20
N HIS A 767 -22.51 9.95 -5.03
CA HIS A 767 -21.72 10.12 -3.81
C HIS A 767 -22.44 11.03 -2.83
N GLY A 768 -22.54 12.31 -3.18
CA GLY A 768 -23.42 13.28 -2.54
C GLY A 768 -23.89 14.33 -3.52
N TRP A 769 -24.93 15.06 -3.14
CA TRP A 769 -25.65 15.95 -4.03
C TRP A 769 -26.29 17.13 -3.31
N LYS A 770 -26.48 18.23 -4.05
CA LYS A 770 -27.07 19.48 -3.54
C LYS A 770 -28.54 19.34 -3.11
N ASN A 771 -29.25 18.36 -3.67
CA ASN A 771 -30.67 18.12 -3.41
C ASN A 771 -30.91 16.84 -2.60
N LYS A 772 -32.08 16.78 -1.96
CA LYS A 772 -32.54 15.63 -1.16
C LYS A 772 -32.52 14.33 -1.96
N ALA A 773 -32.21 13.22 -1.28
CA ALA A 773 -32.29 11.84 -1.79
C ALA A 773 -31.58 11.59 -3.13
N LEU A 774 -30.46 12.28 -3.38
CA LEU A 774 -29.67 12.23 -4.62
C LEU A 774 -30.52 12.54 -5.87
N LEU A 775 -31.59 13.32 -5.71
CA LEU A 775 -32.52 13.63 -6.80
C LEU A 775 -31.96 14.70 -7.73
N VAL A 776 -31.96 14.41 -9.03
CA VAL A 776 -31.82 15.47 -10.03
C VAL A 776 -33.04 16.38 -9.97
N ASN A 777 -32.88 17.66 -10.30
CA ASN A 777 -34.02 18.54 -10.47
C ASN A 777 -33.77 19.44 -11.69
N LEU A 778 -34.49 19.17 -12.77
CA LEU A 778 -34.40 19.96 -13.99
C LEU A 778 -35.05 21.34 -13.85
N ASN A 779 -35.68 21.64 -12.72
CA ASN A 779 -36.06 22.99 -12.36
C ASN A 779 -34.92 23.81 -11.71
N ASP A 780 -33.78 23.17 -11.41
CA ASP A 780 -32.65 23.71 -10.63
C ASP A 780 -31.30 23.24 -11.21
N VAL A 781 -31.09 23.38 -12.52
CA VAL A 781 -29.83 23.04 -13.18
C VAL A 781 -28.86 24.21 -13.02
N GLY A 782 -27.76 24.01 -12.32
CA GLY A 782 -26.88 25.09 -11.86
C GLY A 782 -25.45 25.08 -12.42
N PRO A 783 -24.52 25.77 -11.74
CA PRO A 783 -23.10 25.80 -12.09
C PRO A 783 -22.44 24.43 -12.21
N GLU A 784 -22.95 23.42 -11.50
CA GLU A 784 -22.49 22.04 -11.61
C GLU A 784 -22.73 21.41 -12.99
N ALA A 785 -23.57 22.05 -13.81
CA ALA A 785 -23.88 21.70 -15.20
C ALA A 785 -23.48 22.82 -16.18
N GLY A 786 -22.65 23.77 -15.74
CA GLY A 786 -22.06 24.82 -16.60
C GLY A 786 -22.96 26.04 -16.80
N ARG A 787 -23.94 26.23 -15.93
CA ARG A 787 -24.85 27.38 -15.95
C ARG A 787 -24.32 28.53 -15.09
N ALA A 788 -24.64 29.78 -15.45
CA ALA A 788 -24.23 30.95 -14.68
C ALA A 788 -24.96 31.04 -13.32
N GLY A 789 -26.18 30.52 -13.27
CA GLY A 789 -26.98 30.36 -12.05
C GLY A 789 -27.83 29.11 -12.15
N ASN A 790 -28.75 28.92 -11.21
CA ASN A 790 -29.72 27.83 -11.32
C ASN A 790 -30.80 28.21 -12.34
N GLU A 791 -31.11 27.32 -13.27
CA GLU A 791 -32.06 27.53 -14.37
C GLU A 791 -32.97 26.30 -14.54
N GLU A 792 -34.17 26.50 -15.10
CA GLU A 792 -35.02 25.40 -15.54
C GLU A 792 -34.60 24.91 -16.92
N TRP A 793 -34.33 23.60 -17.06
CA TRP A 793 -34.21 22.94 -18.35
C TRP A 793 -35.56 22.35 -18.79
N ARG A 794 -35.95 22.59 -20.04
CA ARG A 794 -37.26 22.18 -20.59
C ARG A 794 -37.11 21.03 -21.59
N GLU A 795 -37.91 19.99 -21.39
CA GLU A 795 -38.10 18.89 -22.34
C GLU A 795 -39.17 19.27 -23.37
N ASN A 796 -38.79 19.22 -24.64
CA ASN A 796 -39.65 19.50 -25.78
C ASN A 796 -40.30 18.23 -26.35
N ALA A 797 -39.90 17.03 -25.92
CA ALA A 797 -40.46 15.75 -26.33
C ALA A 797 -40.30 14.68 -25.23
N SER A 798 -41.22 13.70 -25.16
CA SER A 798 -41.18 12.62 -24.17
C SER A 798 -39.93 11.73 -24.28
N ALA A 799 -39.41 11.55 -25.49
CA ALA A 799 -38.18 10.82 -25.76
C ALA A 799 -36.91 11.59 -25.36
N GLN A 800 -37.00 12.90 -25.10
CA GLN A 800 -35.85 13.72 -24.74
C GLN A 800 -35.43 13.41 -23.29
N ALA A 801 -34.14 13.48 -23.02
CA ALA A 801 -33.61 13.42 -21.66
C ALA A 801 -32.42 14.38 -21.53
N PHE A 802 -32.21 14.93 -20.34
CA PHE A 802 -31.10 15.83 -20.08
C PHE A 802 -29.82 15.02 -19.81
N ASN A 803 -28.79 15.29 -20.60
CA ASN A 803 -27.47 14.72 -20.46
C ASN A 803 -26.48 15.87 -20.35
N GLN A 804 -25.86 16.01 -19.18
CA GLN A 804 -24.81 16.98 -18.92
C GLN A 804 -23.90 16.41 -17.85
N GLU A 805 -22.67 16.11 -18.24
CA GLU A 805 -21.69 15.61 -17.30
C GLU A 805 -21.38 16.66 -16.21
N PRO A 806 -20.86 16.23 -15.04
CA PRO A 806 -20.73 14.83 -14.64
C PRO A 806 -22.00 14.27 -13.99
N TYR A 807 -22.98 15.09 -13.64
CA TYR A 807 -24.05 14.69 -12.71
C TYR A 807 -25.39 14.30 -13.37
N TYR A 808 -25.62 14.64 -14.64
CA TYR A 808 -26.87 14.36 -15.32
C TYR A 808 -26.67 13.35 -16.46
N LEU A 809 -27.27 12.17 -16.30
CA LEU A 809 -27.31 11.10 -17.29
C LEU A 809 -28.77 10.69 -17.46
N ASN A 810 -29.35 10.84 -18.66
CA ASN A 810 -30.75 10.57 -18.93
C ASN A 810 -31.74 11.18 -17.91
N ALA A 811 -31.43 12.34 -17.36
CA ALA A 811 -32.23 12.96 -16.31
C ALA A 811 -33.56 13.50 -16.86
N LYS A 812 -34.64 13.30 -16.10
CA LYS A 812 -36.02 13.71 -16.44
C LYS A 812 -36.79 14.37 -15.29
N LEU A 813 -36.36 14.18 -14.05
CA LEU A 813 -37.10 14.60 -12.86
C LEU A 813 -37.17 16.13 -12.67
N LYS A 814 -38.35 16.62 -12.32
CA LYS A 814 -38.66 18.00 -11.92
C LYS A 814 -39.42 18.02 -10.60
N VAL A 815 -38.84 18.66 -9.60
CA VAL A 815 -39.45 18.81 -8.27
C VAL A 815 -39.76 20.28 -8.04
N ARG A 816 -41.01 20.58 -7.68
CA ARG A 816 -41.47 21.92 -7.29
C ARG A 816 -41.25 22.17 -5.82
N ASN A 817 -41.55 21.17 -5.00
CA ASN A 817 -41.40 21.21 -3.55
C ASN A 817 -40.90 19.84 -3.08
N PHE A 818 -39.84 19.80 -2.28
CA PHE A 818 -39.36 18.54 -1.72
C PHE A 818 -40.24 18.16 -0.54
N ALA A 819 -41.04 17.10 -0.61
CA ALA A 819 -41.86 16.73 0.55
C ALA A 819 -41.00 16.11 1.67
N THR A 820 -41.48 16.19 2.92
CA THR A 820 -40.93 15.36 4.00
C THR A 820 -41.16 13.89 3.67
N SER A 821 -40.23 13.03 4.08
CA SER A 821 -40.35 11.59 3.84
C SER A 821 -41.69 11.05 4.34
N GLY A 822 -42.41 10.30 3.50
CA GLY A 822 -43.76 9.78 3.79
C GLY A 822 -44.94 10.64 3.31
N ASN A 823 -44.70 11.88 2.91
CA ASN A 823 -45.76 12.86 2.57
C ASN A 823 -45.72 13.33 1.11
N TRP A 824 -45.15 12.52 0.21
CA TRP A 824 -45.06 12.89 -1.21
C TRP A 824 -46.43 12.80 -1.88
N VAL A 825 -46.77 13.81 -2.67
CA VAL A 825 -47.98 13.89 -3.50
C VAL A 825 -47.62 14.38 -4.90
N ASP A 826 -48.49 14.15 -5.87
CA ASP A 826 -48.31 14.54 -7.28
C ASP A 826 -48.02 16.03 -7.47
N THR A 827 -48.66 16.90 -6.69
CA THR A 827 -48.43 18.36 -6.71
C THR A 827 -47.02 18.80 -6.30
N ASN A 828 -46.21 17.90 -5.73
CA ASN A 828 -44.80 18.17 -5.45
C ASN A 828 -43.91 18.13 -6.70
N CYS A 829 -44.40 17.55 -7.80
CA CYS A 829 -43.64 17.29 -9.01
C CYS A 829 -44.08 18.19 -10.18
N GLY A 830 -43.22 18.25 -11.21
CA GLY A 830 -43.49 18.94 -12.47
C GLY A 830 -42.75 20.26 -12.65
N SER A 831 -42.92 20.84 -13.85
CA SER A 831 -42.29 22.11 -14.23
C SER A 831 -42.83 23.28 -13.41
N ASN A 832 -41.93 24.14 -12.94
CA ASN A 832 -42.30 25.34 -12.21
C ASN A 832 -42.92 26.43 -13.12
N ASN A 833 -42.78 26.30 -14.45
CA ASN A 833 -43.32 27.21 -15.48
C ASN A 833 -43.20 28.71 -15.17
N SER A 834 -42.11 29.12 -14.50
CA SER A 834 -41.96 30.51 -14.05
C SER A 834 -41.27 31.33 -15.13
N ALA A 835 -42.06 31.96 -16.00
CA ALA A 835 -41.58 33.01 -16.90
C ALA A 835 -40.97 34.20 -16.13
N THR A 836 -41.43 34.40 -14.89
CA THR A 836 -40.99 35.45 -13.96
C THR A 836 -39.64 35.18 -13.29
N THR A 837 -39.19 33.93 -13.20
CA THR A 837 -37.94 33.56 -12.50
C THR A 837 -36.79 33.28 -13.45
N PHE A 838 -37.06 32.81 -14.68
CA PHE A 838 -36.02 32.43 -15.66
C PHE A 838 -36.25 33.02 -17.07
N GLY A 839 -37.16 33.99 -17.22
CA GLY A 839 -37.48 34.68 -18.47
C GLY A 839 -38.62 34.05 -19.29
N THR A 840 -39.25 34.84 -20.16
CA THR A 840 -40.23 34.35 -21.16
C THR A 840 -39.53 33.64 -22.30
N ASN A 841 -39.87 32.38 -22.55
CA ASN A 841 -39.40 31.66 -23.73
C ASN A 841 -40.56 30.91 -24.39
N GLY A 842 -40.75 31.12 -25.70
CA GLY A 842 -41.98 30.82 -26.45
C GLY A 842 -42.16 29.37 -26.91
N ASN A 843 -41.75 28.35 -26.14
CA ASN A 843 -41.88 26.95 -26.54
C ASN A 843 -42.74 26.12 -25.56
N SER A 844 -43.47 25.13 -26.11
CA SER A 844 -44.58 24.39 -25.48
C SER A 844 -44.21 23.66 -24.19
N THR A 845 -45.05 23.79 -23.16
CA THR A 845 -44.90 23.18 -21.83
C THR A 845 -45.39 21.74 -21.72
N ALA A 846 -45.82 21.14 -22.83
CA ALA A 846 -46.58 19.88 -22.83
C ALA A 846 -45.77 18.67 -22.30
N ASN A 847 -44.53 18.46 -22.74
CA ASN A 847 -43.93 17.12 -22.61
C ASN A 847 -43.20 16.88 -21.26
N GLY A 848 -42.54 17.87 -20.67
CA GLY A 848 -41.87 17.72 -19.36
C GLY A 848 -42.75 18.04 -18.14
N ARG A 849 -43.79 18.87 -18.29
CA ARG A 849 -44.76 19.16 -17.22
C ARG A 849 -45.73 17.99 -17.06
N ASP A 850 -46.20 17.46 -18.19
CA ASP A 850 -47.27 16.49 -18.21
C ASP A 850 -46.71 15.06 -18.15
N TRP A 851 -45.44 14.78 -18.49
CA TRP A 851 -44.88 13.43 -18.28
C TRP A 851 -45.00 12.95 -16.83
N MET A 852 -44.59 13.72 -15.80
CA MET A 852 -44.75 13.24 -14.41
C MET A 852 -46.18 13.31 -13.89
N ARG A 853 -46.96 14.31 -14.30
CA ARG A 853 -48.38 14.40 -13.94
C ARG A 853 -49.14 13.23 -14.54
N ASP A 854 -49.05 13.06 -15.86
CA ASP A 854 -49.70 12.02 -16.64
C ASP A 854 -49.17 10.64 -16.25
N VAL A 855 -47.87 10.42 -16.02
CA VAL A 855 -47.39 9.16 -15.42
C VAL A 855 -48.01 8.87 -14.03
N CYS A 856 -48.18 9.89 -13.19
CA CYS A 856 -48.74 9.74 -11.85
C CYS A 856 -50.27 9.59 -11.83
N SER A 857 -50.99 9.94 -12.91
CA SER A 857 -52.46 9.89 -12.96
C SER A 857 -53.01 8.97 -14.05
N ASN A 858 -52.28 8.73 -15.14
CA ASN A 858 -52.66 7.91 -16.29
C ASN A 858 -51.45 7.67 -17.24
N PRO A 859 -50.67 6.58 -17.07
CA PRO A 859 -49.41 6.39 -17.80
C PRO A 859 -49.59 6.11 -19.31
N PRO A 860 -48.56 6.38 -20.14
CA PRO A 860 -48.57 6.04 -21.57
C PRO A 860 -48.51 4.53 -21.84
#